data_AF-A0AAW9S0K7-F1
#
_entry.id   AF-A0AAW9S0K7-F1
#
_cell.length_a   1.000
_cell.length_b   1.000
_cell.length_c   1.000
_cell.angle_alpha   90.00
_cell.angle_beta   90.00
_cell.angle_gamma   90.00
#
_symmetry.space_group_name_H-M   'P 1'
#
loop_
_entity.id
_entity.type
_entity.pdbx_description
1 polymer ?
#
loop_
_entity_poly.entity_id
_entity_poly.type
_entity_poly.pdbx_seq_one_letter_code
_entity_poly.pdbx_strand_id
1 'polypeptide(L)'
;MIYNYLIVFCLLLASVSCKPKVQKVQQQEFFTWEEVEQLPAAPGETRQFGLAGMFAGVHKGALILAGGANFPGGKPWEGGQKKWWDDIYVLEKDGENYQWYTARHFKLPLPLAYGVSVATEQGLWCIGGNNREGAQSDVFLLQWDPVAKTVSVQTQTSLPYPLANASGGIIGETIFLAGGESDKSVSSRFLSLNLSQSQKVWKELLSWPGEARSHALGLVQSNGENSCFYLLGGRQLQSNGISKVYADAFCYDPSNVKWTQVASLTDDAGQAVPFSAATGVAFGAGSLVITGGSEEKMHNQLEQYGILISQAEGDAKDRLIHERDLILNNHPGFSKKMYAYHTVTDTWEYLNDFPEESLVTTPSLVWENEILIPSGEIAPGIRTPAIIRGVPVKTDSFGWINYTVVVVYLLLLVGIGFLFSKNQKSTTDFFKASGRIPWWAAGISIFGTQLSAITFMAIPAKAYATDWGMFFLLITVLMVAPLIIHFFLPFFRRLNVTSAYEYLEQRFNTATRQVGAAMYVLMQISRLGIVLLLPSLALSVVTGVDVSLCILIMGVLSIVYTVLGGIEAVIWTDVMQVMVLLGGALFCLVWIPFQIGGQPSALLHQVMSDEKFSPVNLDFDFTQPTLWVVIIGGLASNIIQYGSDQTVIQRYLTTKTEQSAANGIKTGAWMVLPSALIFFSIGTALFLFFKNHPDTLNPTLENTDTIFPWYIVSQLPEGISGLLIAAVFAAAMSSLDSSMNSVSTVITQDFYKPYLTSVDEQKELSFARKVTVVIGMLGTGTALLMANLNILSLWDQFNEVVGLFAGGLGGLFLLGIFTKKANGAGALTGLILSGLVQYIVKVHTSLHLLLYAFTGMVSAFLLGYLFSLLIPDKAHRKRELTYTRLVSEKVENEIPVNK
;
A
#
# COMPACT_ATOMS: atom_id res chain seq x y z
N MET A 1 -27.27 -9.35 29.80
CA MET A 1 -27.29 -7.98 30.35
C MET A 1 -26.41 -7.04 29.51
N ILE A 2 -25.12 -7.33 29.29
CA ILE A 2 -24.20 -6.53 28.43
C ILE A 2 -24.73 -6.33 27.00
N TYR A 3 -25.28 -7.38 26.39
CA TYR A 3 -25.89 -7.34 25.04
C TYR A 3 -27.02 -6.30 24.90
N ASN A 4 -27.84 -6.13 25.95
CA ASN A 4 -28.93 -5.16 25.94
C ASN A 4 -28.41 -3.73 26.07
N TYR A 5 -27.33 -3.49 26.83
CA TYR A 5 -26.71 -2.16 26.93
C TYR A 5 -26.02 -1.74 25.63
N LEU A 6 -25.41 -2.69 24.91
CA LEU A 6 -24.77 -2.41 23.61
C LEU A 6 -25.82 -2.11 22.53
N ILE A 7 -26.91 -2.89 22.47
CA ILE A 7 -28.02 -2.62 21.55
C ILE A 7 -28.66 -1.28 21.85
N VAL A 8 -28.88 -0.95 23.13
CA VAL A 8 -29.40 0.36 23.54
C VAL A 8 -28.44 1.49 23.18
N PHE A 9 -27.12 1.31 23.36
CA PHE A 9 -26.11 2.30 22.97
C PHE A 9 -26.06 2.51 21.45
N CYS A 10 -26.06 1.44 20.66
CA CYS A 10 -26.10 1.51 19.20
C CYS A 10 -27.43 2.10 18.67
N LEU A 11 -28.56 1.78 19.29
CA LEU A 11 -29.87 2.36 18.96
C LEU A 11 -29.98 3.83 19.35
N LEU A 12 -29.35 4.25 20.46
CA LEU A 12 -29.27 5.65 20.86
C LEU A 12 -28.43 6.47 19.88
N LEU A 13 -27.31 5.95 19.38
CA LEU A 13 -26.51 6.61 18.33
C LEU A 13 -27.25 6.64 16.98
N ALA A 14 -28.01 5.59 16.64
CA ALA A 14 -28.84 5.54 15.44
C ALA A 14 -30.06 6.49 15.49
N SER A 15 -30.41 7.04 16.66
CA SER A 15 -31.51 8.00 16.82
C SER A 15 -31.14 9.45 16.46
N VAL A 16 -29.86 9.71 16.14
CA VAL A 16 -29.45 10.99 15.56
C VAL A 16 -29.93 11.03 14.12
N SER A 17 -31.05 11.73 13.90
CA SER A 17 -31.67 11.96 12.60
C SER A 17 -30.76 12.83 11.72
N CYS A 18 -29.71 12.24 11.15
CA CYS A 18 -28.84 12.91 10.20
C CYS A 18 -29.30 12.51 8.80
N LYS A 19 -29.70 13.49 7.97
CA LYS A 19 -29.91 13.22 6.54
C LYS A 19 -28.54 12.91 5.92
N PRO A 20 -28.40 11.84 5.13
CA PRO A 20 -27.17 11.58 4.39
C PRO A 20 -26.96 12.76 3.44
N LYS A 21 -25.91 13.53 3.72
CA LYS A 21 -25.41 14.59 2.85
C LYS A 21 -23.93 14.32 2.64
N VAL A 22 -23.45 14.60 1.44
CA VAL A 22 -22.01 14.72 1.18
C VAL A 22 -21.51 15.87 2.03
N GLN A 23 -20.54 15.59 2.89
CA GLN A 23 -19.87 16.64 3.64
C GLN A 23 -18.83 17.23 2.68
N LYS A 24 -19.05 18.48 2.25
CA LYS A 24 -18.03 19.20 1.52
C LYS A 24 -16.81 19.28 2.42
N VAL A 25 -15.69 18.72 1.96
CA VAL A 25 -14.38 18.99 2.57
C VAL A 25 -14.17 20.48 2.39
N GLN A 26 -14.32 21.24 3.48
CA GLN A 26 -14.41 22.70 3.46
C GLN A 26 -13.11 23.28 2.90
N GLN A 27 -13.10 23.79 1.65
CA GLN A 27 -11.99 24.47 0.94
C GLN A 27 -10.63 24.26 1.63
N GLN A 28 -10.20 23.00 1.68
CA GLN A 28 -9.03 22.61 2.44
C GLN A 28 -7.88 22.68 1.45
N GLU A 29 -6.95 23.60 1.67
CA GLU A 29 -5.69 23.58 0.93
C GLU A 29 -5.03 22.23 1.21
N PHE A 30 -4.86 21.40 0.18
CA PHE A 30 -4.20 20.10 0.32
C PHE A 30 -2.68 20.25 0.46
N PHE A 31 -2.14 21.37 -0.02
CA PHE A 31 -0.73 21.70 0.03
C PHE A 31 -0.55 23.14 0.49
N THR A 32 0.39 23.35 1.41
CA THR A 32 0.97 24.67 1.69
C THR A 32 2.20 24.86 0.82
N TRP A 33 2.31 26.01 0.16
CA TRP A 33 3.42 26.30 -0.75
C TRP A 33 4.29 27.45 -0.22
N GLU A 34 5.60 27.29 -0.32
CA GLU A 34 6.58 28.30 0.09
C GLU A 34 7.83 28.29 -0.81
N GLU A 35 8.49 29.43 -0.97
CA GLU A 35 9.83 29.50 -1.55
C GLU A 35 10.84 29.17 -0.45
N VAL A 36 11.59 28.07 -0.62
CA VAL A 36 12.56 27.62 0.39
C VAL A 36 13.98 28.04 0.11
N GLU A 37 14.36 28.12 -1.17
CA GLU A 37 15.72 28.40 -1.61
C GLU A 37 15.71 29.06 -2.99
N GLN A 38 16.85 29.64 -3.37
CA GLN A 38 17.07 30.14 -4.73
C GLN A 38 18.26 29.44 -5.37
N LEU A 39 18.11 29.10 -6.65
CA LEU A 39 19.19 28.56 -7.46
C LEU A 39 20.38 29.53 -7.45
N PRO A 40 21.59 29.11 -7.03
CA PRO A 40 22.74 30.00 -6.97
C PRO A 40 23.24 30.36 -8.36
N ALA A 41 24.04 31.43 -8.43
CA ALA A 41 24.73 31.80 -9.66
C ALA A 41 25.75 30.72 -10.05
N ALA A 42 25.86 30.46 -11.35
CA ALA A 42 26.88 29.57 -11.88
C ALA A 42 28.28 30.06 -11.47
N PRO A 43 29.25 29.17 -11.23
CA PRO A 43 30.60 29.56 -10.84
C PRO A 43 31.24 30.59 -11.80
N GLY A 44 31.43 31.83 -11.32
CA GLY A 44 32.00 32.94 -12.10
C GLY A 44 30.98 33.96 -12.59
N GLU A 45 29.68 33.71 -12.40
CA GLU A 45 28.60 34.66 -12.65
C GLU A 45 28.22 35.36 -11.35
N THR A 46 27.73 36.61 -11.44
CA THR A 46 27.37 37.42 -10.26
C THR A 46 25.90 37.32 -9.88
N ARG A 47 25.04 36.80 -10.77
CA ARG A 47 23.60 36.73 -10.56
C ARG A 47 22.97 35.55 -11.31
N GLN A 48 21.98 34.91 -10.68
CA GLN A 48 21.12 33.91 -11.31
C GLN A 48 19.73 34.51 -11.57
N PHE A 49 19.23 34.35 -12.78
CA PHE A 49 17.89 34.82 -13.19
C PHE A 49 16.91 33.65 -13.38
N GLY A 50 17.28 32.46 -12.93
CA GLY A 50 16.53 31.23 -13.17
C GLY A 50 16.89 30.56 -14.49
N LEU A 51 16.53 29.29 -14.61
CA LEU A 51 16.78 28.45 -15.76
C LEU A 51 15.52 27.63 -16.07
N ALA A 52 15.18 27.54 -17.36
CA ALA A 52 14.12 26.68 -17.86
C ALA A 52 14.71 25.38 -18.42
N GLY A 53 13.99 24.28 -18.32
CA GLY A 53 14.38 22.98 -18.87
C GLY A 53 15.58 22.36 -18.18
N MET A 54 15.76 22.61 -16.87
CA MET A 54 16.79 21.92 -16.09
C MET A 54 16.45 20.43 -15.92
N PHE A 55 17.47 19.59 -15.80
CA PHE A 55 17.30 18.25 -15.25
C PHE A 55 17.23 18.36 -13.72
N ALA A 56 16.31 17.65 -13.09
CA ALA A 56 16.23 17.58 -11.63
C ALA A 56 15.91 16.17 -11.13
N GLY A 57 16.44 15.83 -9.97
CA GLY A 57 16.08 14.60 -9.26
C GLY A 57 16.85 14.45 -7.96
N VAL A 58 16.37 13.56 -7.09
CA VAL A 58 16.99 13.29 -5.79
C VAL A 58 17.81 12.01 -5.88
N HIS A 59 19.04 12.04 -5.37
CA HIS A 59 19.90 10.86 -5.26
C HIS A 59 20.70 10.90 -3.95
N LYS A 60 20.63 9.80 -3.18
CA LYS A 60 21.23 9.68 -1.84
C LYS A 60 20.87 10.85 -0.90
N GLY A 61 19.61 11.26 -0.92
CA GLY A 61 19.08 12.32 -0.06
C GLY A 61 19.49 13.75 -0.45
N ALA A 62 20.11 13.96 -1.62
CA ALA A 62 20.43 15.29 -2.13
C ALA A 62 19.69 15.57 -3.45
N LEU A 63 19.22 16.80 -3.61
CA LEU A 63 18.65 17.30 -4.86
C LEU A 63 19.78 17.69 -5.83
N ILE A 64 19.76 17.11 -7.02
CA ILE A 64 20.68 17.44 -8.11
C ILE A 64 19.91 18.23 -9.16
N LEU A 65 20.41 19.41 -9.52
CA LEU A 65 19.93 20.23 -10.62
C LEU A 65 21.03 20.39 -11.66
N ALA A 66 20.74 20.22 -12.95
CA ALA A 66 21.76 20.30 -13.98
C ALA A 66 21.26 20.97 -15.27
N GLY A 67 22.15 21.73 -15.91
CA GLY A 67 21.89 22.36 -17.20
C GLY A 67 20.83 23.46 -17.14
N GLY A 68 20.01 23.57 -18.19
CA GLY A 68 18.95 24.56 -18.33
C GLY A 68 19.33 25.74 -19.23
N ALA A 69 18.36 26.59 -19.55
CA ALA A 69 18.53 27.70 -20.48
C ALA A 69 17.83 28.99 -20.04
N ASN A 70 18.48 30.13 -20.35
CA ASN A 70 17.94 31.48 -20.12
C ASN A 70 18.52 32.50 -21.12
N PHE A 71 18.08 33.75 -21.04
CA PHE A 71 18.48 34.90 -21.85
C PHE A 71 19.21 35.92 -20.96
N PRO A 72 20.50 35.70 -20.61
CA PRO A 72 21.21 36.53 -19.63
C PRO A 72 21.40 37.99 -20.05
N GLY A 73 21.30 38.30 -21.35
CA GLY A 73 21.48 39.64 -21.91
C GLY A 73 20.20 40.50 -21.99
N GLY A 74 19.04 40.00 -21.55
CA GLY A 74 17.75 40.70 -21.65
C GLY A 74 16.64 39.79 -22.18
N LYS A 75 15.42 40.30 -22.29
CA LYS A 75 14.28 39.49 -22.78
C LYS A 75 14.46 39.12 -24.26
N PRO A 76 13.86 38.02 -24.76
CA PRO A 76 14.02 37.60 -26.15
C PRO A 76 13.61 38.69 -27.17
N TRP A 77 12.54 39.42 -26.90
CA TRP A 77 12.06 40.51 -27.78
C TRP A 77 12.85 41.81 -27.64
N GLU A 78 13.71 41.93 -26.64
CA GLU A 78 14.62 43.06 -26.43
C GLU A 78 16.03 42.78 -27.02
N GLY A 79 16.18 41.67 -27.76
CA GLY A 79 17.46 41.25 -28.36
C GLY A 79 18.29 40.31 -27.50
N GLY A 80 17.75 39.83 -26.38
CA GLY A 80 18.40 38.84 -25.53
C GLY A 80 18.69 37.53 -26.26
N GLN A 81 19.93 37.04 -26.15
CA GLN A 81 20.34 35.77 -26.78
C GLN A 81 20.18 34.61 -25.80
N LYS A 82 19.62 33.49 -26.29
CA LYS A 82 19.48 32.26 -25.51
C LYS A 82 20.86 31.64 -25.24
N LYS A 83 21.12 31.34 -23.97
CA LYS A 83 22.30 30.61 -23.48
C LYS A 83 21.82 29.31 -22.83
N TRP A 84 22.47 28.21 -23.18
CA TRP A 84 22.35 26.92 -22.50
C TRP A 84 23.50 26.78 -21.52
N TRP A 85 23.23 26.14 -20.39
CA TRP A 85 24.18 25.94 -19.31
C TRP A 85 24.54 24.48 -19.19
N ASP A 86 25.73 24.21 -18.65
CA ASP A 86 26.24 22.89 -18.32
C ASP A 86 26.48 22.72 -16.81
N ASP A 87 26.26 23.75 -15.99
CA ASP A 87 26.52 23.67 -14.55
C ASP A 87 25.62 22.66 -13.84
N ILE A 88 26.19 21.99 -12.84
CA ILE A 88 25.49 21.08 -11.93
C ILE A 88 25.53 21.66 -10.52
N TYR A 89 24.36 21.68 -9.89
CA TYR A 89 24.13 22.17 -8.54
C TYR A 89 23.62 21.01 -7.69
N VAL A 90 24.12 20.91 -6.46
CA VAL A 90 23.63 19.92 -5.49
C VAL A 90 23.18 20.63 -4.24
N LEU A 91 22.00 20.28 -3.76
CA LEU A 91 21.42 20.79 -2.53
C LEU A 91 21.21 19.63 -1.57
N GLU A 92 21.85 19.70 -0.40
CA GLU A 92 21.58 18.79 0.71
C GLU A 92 20.66 19.47 1.74
N LYS A 93 19.86 18.67 2.42
CA LYS A 93 18.96 19.08 3.50
C LYS A 93 19.42 18.43 4.80
N ASP A 94 19.55 19.23 5.86
CA ASP A 94 19.78 18.76 7.23
C ASP A 94 18.74 19.40 8.16
N GLY A 95 17.67 18.65 8.44
CA GLY A 95 16.46 19.19 9.06
C GLY A 95 15.80 20.23 8.17
N GLU A 96 15.66 21.46 8.64
CA GLU A 96 15.13 22.60 7.87
C GLU A 96 16.22 23.43 7.16
N ASN A 97 17.51 23.08 7.33
CA ASN A 97 18.60 23.84 6.72
C ASN A 97 18.99 23.25 5.36
N TYR A 98 19.20 24.13 4.38
CA TYR A 98 19.66 23.78 3.05
C TYR A 98 21.12 24.19 2.85
N GLN A 99 21.90 23.33 2.21
CA GLN A 99 23.30 23.62 1.88
C GLN A 99 23.61 23.32 0.41
N TRP A 100 24.05 24.36 -0.31
CA TRP A 100 24.48 24.26 -1.70
C TRP A 100 25.91 23.78 -1.83
N TYR A 101 26.12 22.84 -2.75
CA TYR A 101 27.41 22.40 -3.24
C TYR A 101 27.49 22.68 -4.74
N THR A 102 28.43 23.56 -5.10
CA THR A 102 28.73 23.92 -6.49
C THR A 102 30.24 23.96 -6.66
N ALA A 103 30.72 23.57 -7.84
CA ALA A 103 32.14 23.66 -8.18
C ALA A 103 32.33 23.91 -9.67
N ARG A 104 33.43 24.56 -10.06
CA ARG A 104 33.72 24.83 -11.49
C ARG A 104 33.80 23.57 -12.35
N HIS A 105 34.08 22.42 -11.75
CA HIS A 105 34.17 21.12 -12.43
C HIS A 105 32.86 20.31 -12.37
N PHE A 106 31.83 20.81 -11.69
CA PHE A 106 30.49 20.20 -11.68
C PHE A 106 29.77 20.64 -12.95
N LYS A 107 30.05 19.91 -14.04
CA LYS A 107 29.65 20.25 -15.40
C LYS A 107 29.08 19.04 -16.11
N LEU A 108 28.00 19.23 -16.86
CA LEU A 108 27.57 18.33 -17.91
C LEU A 108 28.63 18.32 -19.03
N PRO A 109 28.75 17.23 -19.81
CA PRO A 109 29.73 17.16 -20.90
C PRO A 109 29.48 18.16 -22.02
N LEU A 110 28.23 18.63 -22.15
CA LEU A 110 27.84 19.74 -23.01
C LEU A 110 26.70 20.56 -22.38
N PRO A 111 26.55 21.84 -22.73
CA PRO A 111 25.43 22.66 -22.30
C PRO A 111 24.12 22.13 -22.87
N LEU A 112 23.11 21.94 -22.02
CA LEU A 112 21.89 21.21 -22.39
C LEU A 112 20.69 21.65 -21.58
N ALA A 113 19.50 21.65 -22.18
CA ALA A 113 18.23 21.94 -21.52
C ALA A 113 17.09 21.15 -22.17
N TYR A 114 15.91 21.16 -21.55
CA TYR A 114 14.67 20.60 -22.11
C TYR A 114 14.76 19.10 -22.45
N GLY A 115 15.59 18.37 -21.71
CA GLY A 115 15.63 16.90 -21.75
C GLY A 115 14.73 16.29 -20.67
N VAL A 116 14.79 14.96 -20.54
CA VAL A 116 14.05 14.22 -19.53
C VAL A 116 14.98 13.85 -18.38
N SER A 117 14.52 14.06 -17.15
CA SER A 117 15.21 13.66 -15.92
C SER A 117 14.50 12.49 -15.25
N VAL A 118 15.22 11.40 -14.96
CA VAL A 118 14.69 10.23 -14.24
C VAL A 118 15.61 9.87 -13.08
N ALA A 119 15.13 10.02 -11.84
CA ALA A 119 15.86 9.63 -10.65
C ALA A 119 15.77 8.11 -10.43
N THR A 120 16.90 7.48 -10.13
CA THR A 120 17.02 6.04 -9.86
C THR A 120 17.96 5.80 -8.69
N GLU A 121 17.98 4.58 -8.15
CA GLU A 121 18.96 4.20 -7.11
C GLU A 121 20.42 4.37 -7.59
N GLN A 122 20.67 4.27 -8.89
CA GLN A 122 22.00 4.46 -9.48
C GLN A 122 22.39 5.94 -9.59
N GLY A 123 21.42 6.87 -9.64
CA GLY A 123 21.68 8.28 -9.94
C GLY A 123 20.56 8.93 -10.75
N LEU A 124 20.79 10.18 -11.13
CA LEU A 124 19.92 10.97 -11.99
C LEU A 124 20.27 10.75 -13.46
N TRP A 125 19.35 10.18 -14.22
CA TRP A 125 19.46 10.04 -15.66
C TRP A 125 18.99 11.31 -16.37
N CYS A 126 19.88 11.94 -17.14
CA CYS A 126 19.59 13.08 -18.00
C CYS A 126 19.57 12.60 -19.45
N ILE A 127 18.40 12.64 -20.09
CA ILE A 127 18.12 11.95 -21.35
C ILE A 127 17.71 12.97 -22.42
N GLY A 128 18.49 13.06 -23.51
CA GLY A 128 18.22 13.99 -24.61
C GLY A 128 18.24 15.45 -24.17
N GLY A 129 17.46 16.29 -24.84
CA GLY A 129 17.41 17.74 -24.66
C GLY A 129 17.85 18.47 -25.92
N ASN A 130 17.98 19.79 -25.82
CA ASN A 130 18.53 20.60 -26.89
C ASN A 130 19.58 21.60 -26.40
N ASN A 131 20.37 22.05 -27.36
CA ASN A 131 21.35 23.11 -27.19
C ASN A 131 21.34 24.02 -28.43
N ARG A 132 22.40 24.81 -28.63
CA ARG A 132 22.54 25.69 -29.80
C ARG A 132 22.57 24.94 -31.14
N GLU A 133 22.98 23.69 -31.15
CA GLU A 133 23.12 22.83 -32.34
C GLU A 133 21.83 22.07 -32.67
N GLY A 134 20.80 22.17 -31.83
CA GLY A 134 19.52 21.49 -32.00
C GLY A 134 19.28 20.42 -30.94
N ALA A 135 18.33 19.53 -31.22
CA ALA A 135 18.04 18.38 -30.37
C ALA A 135 19.27 17.43 -30.28
N GLN A 136 19.47 16.82 -29.11
CA GLN A 136 20.61 15.95 -28.79
C GLN A 136 20.13 14.52 -28.48
N SER A 137 21.00 13.54 -28.72
CA SER A 137 20.74 12.12 -28.39
C SER A 137 21.51 11.65 -27.15
N ASP A 138 22.30 12.53 -26.53
CA ASP A 138 23.13 12.19 -25.38
C ASP A 138 22.32 11.76 -24.17
N VAL A 139 22.90 10.83 -23.41
CA VAL A 139 22.34 10.34 -22.14
C VAL A 139 23.44 10.32 -21.10
N PHE A 140 23.19 10.94 -19.95
CA PHE A 140 24.14 11.03 -18.84
C PHE A 140 23.54 10.45 -17.56
N LEU A 141 24.38 9.83 -16.76
CA LEU A 141 24.07 9.43 -15.39
C LEU A 141 24.89 10.30 -14.43
N LEU A 142 24.19 11.07 -13.60
CA LEU A 142 24.77 11.93 -12.57
C LEU A 142 24.64 11.21 -11.23
N GLN A 143 25.77 11.05 -10.52
CA GLN A 143 25.78 10.39 -9.21
C GLN A 143 26.40 11.32 -8.18
N TRP A 144 25.67 11.54 -7.09
CA TRP A 144 26.16 12.25 -5.91
C TRP A 144 26.94 11.32 -4.99
N ASP A 145 28.12 11.76 -4.55
CA ASP A 145 28.86 11.18 -3.44
C ASP A 145 28.74 12.10 -2.20
N PRO A 146 27.93 11.73 -1.19
CA PRO A 146 27.73 12.57 -0.01
C PRO A 146 28.95 12.62 0.92
N VAL A 147 29.93 11.71 0.77
CA VAL A 147 31.17 11.72 1.58
C VAL A 147 32.22 12.60 0.93
N ALA A 148 32.45 12.42 -0.37
CA ALA A 148 33.41 13.23 -1.12
C ALA A 148 32.88 14.63 -1.47
N LYS A 149 31.55 14.83 -1.38
CA LYS A 149 30.83 16.03 -1.84
C LYS A 149 31.12 16.34 -3.30
N THR A 150 31.08 15.32 -4.16
CA THR A 150 31.35 15.43 -5.60
C THR A 150 30.25 14.79 -6.43
N VAL A 151 30.01 15.34 -7.62
CA VAL A 151 29.16 14.71 -8.65
C VAL A 151 30.03 14.02 -9.69
N SER A 152 29.79 12.73 -9.92
CA SER A 152 30.35 12.03 -11.08
C SER A 152 29.35 12.03 -12.23
N VAL A 153 29.83 12.26 -13.45
CA VAL A 153 29.02 12.23 -14.67
C VAL A 153 29.51 11.12 -15.59
N GLN A 154 28.60 10.21 -15.97
CA GLN A 154 28.92 9.07 -16.84
C GLN A 154 28.04 9.11 -18.09
N THR A 155 28.67 9.02 -19.26
CA THR A 155 27.95 8.85 -20.53
C THR A 155 27.35 7.45 -20.60
N GLN A 156 26.08 7.36 -20.98
CA GLN A 156 25.34 6.12 -21.17
C GLN A 156 24.99 5.92 -22.65
N THR A 157 24.30 4.83 -22.98
CA THR A 157 23.81 4.56 -24.34
C THR A 157 22.92 5.70 -24.84
N SER A 158 23.37 6.37 -25.91
CA SER A 158 22.63 7.44 -26.57
C SER A 158 21.26 6.98 -27.08
N LEU A 159 20.34 7.93 -27.18
CA LEU A 159 19.05 7.73 -27.84
C LEU A 159 19.25 7.32 -29.31
N PRO A 160 18.35 6.50 -29.88
CA PRO A 160 18.41 6.13 -31.29
C PRO A 160 18.31 7.33 -32.25
N TYR A 161 17.78 8.45 -31.78
CA TYR A 161 17.66 9.71 -32.51
C TYR A 161 17.66 10.89 -31.52
N PRO A 162 18.05 12.10 -31.95
CA PRO A 162 18.03 13.28 -31.09
C PRO A 162 16.61 13.72 -30.74
N LEU A 163 16.40 14.10 -29.49
CA LEU A 163 15.07 14.40 -28.97
C LEU A 163 15.10 15.43 -27.83
N ALA A 164 14.23 16.42 -27.88
CA ALA A 164 13.99 17.39 -26.80
C ALA A 164 12.50 17.45 -26.45
N ASN A 165 12.16 18.05 -25.30
CA ASN A 165 10.78 18.25 -24.86
C ASN A 165 9.94 16.95 -24.84
N ALA A 166 10.59 15.81 -24.60
CA ALA A 166 9.96 14.53 -24.41
C ALA A 166 9.44 14.36 -22.98
N SER A 167 8.71 13.29 -22.74
CA SER A 167 8.17 12.92 -21.44
C SER A 167 8.75 11.58 -21.01
N GLY A 168 9.07 11.39 -19.73
CA GLY A 168 9.58 10.09 -19.30
C GLY A 168 9.47 9.85 -17.81
N GLY A 169 9.68 8.59 -17.44
CA GLY A 169 9.55 8.10 -16.06
C GLY A 169 10.09 6.69 -15.94
N ILE A 170 10.06 6.13 -14.74
CA ILE A 170 10.59 4.79 -14.46
C ILE A 170 9.54 3.92 -13.77
N ILE A 171 9.39 2.68 -14.23
CA ILE A 171 8.60 1.64 -13.57
C ILE A 171 9.53 0.45 -13.31
N GLY A 172 9.69 0.08 -12.04
CA GLY A 172 10.71 -0.90 -11.62
C GLY A 172 12.11 -0.46 -12.07
N GLU A 173 12.77 -1.28 -12.88
CA GLU A 173 14.09 -0.98 -13.46
C GLU A 173 14.03 -0.56 -14.94
N THR A 174 12.86 -0.17 -15.46
CA THR A 174 12.69 0.22 -16.86
C THR A 174 12.29 1.68 -16.99
N ILE A 175 13.14 2.46 -17.67
CA ILE A 175 12.84 3.84 -18.05
C ILE A 175 11.96 3.83 -19.30
N PHE A 176 10.91 4.64 -19.29
CA PHE A 176 10.02 4.88 -20.43
C PHE A 176 10.17 6.33 -20.91
N LEU A 177 10.13 6.53 -22.23
CA LEU A 177 10.26 7.84 -22.87
C LEU A 177 9.22 7.96 -24.00
N ALA A 178 8.41 9.01 -23.99
CA ALA A 178 7.32 9.22 -24.93
C ALA A 178 7.41 10.60 -25.60
N GLY A 179 7.12 10.64 -26.90
CA GLY A 179 6.95 11.88 -27.65
C GLY A 179 8.23 12.69 -27.80
N GLY A 180 8.12 14.01 -27.69
CA GLY A 180 9.20 14.96 -27.88
C GLY A 180 9.29 15.48 -29.32
N GLU A 181 10.33 16.25 -29.58
CA GLU A 181 10.56 16.87 -30.89
C GLU A 181 12.04 16.87 -31.26
N SER A 182 12.27 16.84 -32.57
CA SER A 182 13.55 17.12 -33.22
C SER A 182 13.42 18.43 -34.00
N ASP A 183 14.52 18.92 -34.57
CA ASP A 183 14.52 20.17 -35.34
C ASP A 183 13.58 20.17 -36.57
N LYS A 184 13.09 18.99 -36.99
CA LYS A 184 12.28 18.81 -38.21
C LYS A 184 10.86 18.31 -37.95
N SER A 185 10.62 17.63 -36.82
CA SER A 185 9.34 16.97 -36.58
C SER A 185 9.10 16.66 -35.11
N VAL A 186 7.82 16.68 -34.73
CA VAL A 186 7.30 16.14 -33.47
C VAL A 186 7.20 14.62 -33.55
N SER A 187 7.59 13.92 -32.49
CA SER A 187 7.68 12.47 -32.41
C SER A 187 6.41 11.86 -31.82
N SER A 188 5.98 10.72 -32.38
CA SER A 188 5.00 9.81 -31.76
C SER A 188 5.66 8.57 -31.19
N ARG A 189 6.98 8.53 -31.05
CA ARG A 189 7.67 7.30 -30.63
C ARG A 189 7.58 7.11 -29.12
N PHE A 190 7.54 5.84 -28.72
CA PHE A 190 7.58 5.42 -27.33
C PHE A 190 8.76 4.46 -27.16
N LEU A 191 9.70 4.78 -26.27
CA LEU A 191 10.92 4.02 -26.04
C LEU A 191 10.96 3.47 -24.61
N SER A 192 11.69 2.36 -24.44
CA SER A 192 12.04 1.82 -23.13
C SER A 192 13.53 1.48 -23.03
N LEU A 193 14.08 1.60 -21.83
CA LEU A 193 15.44 1.19 -21.48
C LEU A 193 15.41 0.40 -20.18
N ASN A 194 15.74 -0.89 -20.24
CA ASN A 194 15.83 -1.74 -19.05
C ASN A 194 17.24 -1.64 -18.45
N LEU A 195 17.31 -1.19 -17.19
CA LEU A 195 18.55 -0.92 -16.45
C LEU A 195 19.19 -2.18 -15.87
N SER A 196 18.45 -3.29 -15.77
CA SER A 196 18.92 -4.58 -15.24
C SER A 196 19.75 -5.38 -16.25
N GLN A 197 19.64 -5.02 -17.53
CA GLN A 197 20.37 -5.67 -18.61
C GLN A 197 21.83 -5.23 -18.61
N SER A 198 22.73 -6.20 -18.82
CA SER A 198 24.17 -5.94 -18.92
C SER A 198 24.51 -4.98 -20.07
N GLN A 199 23.80 -5.08 -21.19
CA GLN A 199 23.86 -4.13 -22.29
C GLN A 199 22.57 -3.31 -22.34
N LYS A 200 22.66 -2.05 -21.93
CA LYS A 200 21.54 -1.11 -21.95
C LYS A 200 21.27 -0.64 -23.38
N VAL A 201 20.15 -1.08 -23.96
CA VAL A 201 19.74 -0.73 -25.34
C VAL A 201 18.33 -0.20 -25.34
N TRP A 202 18.11 0.95 -25.99
CA TRP A 202 16.79 1.54 -26.19
C TRP A 202 15.96 0.67 -27.12
N LYS A 203 14.73 0.34 -26.70
CA LYS A 203 13.76 -0.42 -27.48
C LYS A 203 12.55 0.44 -27.80
N GLU A 204 12.15 0.47 -29.06
CA GLU A 204 10.92 1.13 -29.49
C GLU A 204 9.71 0.22 -29.21
N LEU A 205 8.69 0.79 -28.57
CA LEU A 205 7.44 0.14 -28.16
C LEU A 205 6.29 0.66 -29.04
N LEU A 206 5.13 0.01 -28.91
CA LEU A 206 3.92 0.51 -29.54
C LEU A 206 3.54 1.87 -28.94
N SER A 207 3.30 2.85 -29.82
CA SER A 207 2.90 4.20 -29.43
C SER A 207 1.50 4.25 -28.85
N TRP A 208 1.18 5.35 -28.16
CA TRP A 208 -0.17 5.65 -27.71
C TRP A 208 -1.10 5.87 -28.93
N PRO A 209 -2.40 5.59 -28.79
CA PRO A 209 -3.37 5.74 -29.88
C PRO A 209 -3.79 7.21 -30.07
N GLY A 210 -2.83 8.10 -30.31
CA GLY A 210 -3.06 9.53 -30.49
C GLY A 210 -2.01 10.20 -31.38
N GLU A 211 -2.13 11.51 -31.56
CA GLU A 211 -1.20 12.30 -32.39
C GLU A 211 0.18 12.46 -31.70
N ALA A 212 1.22 12.66 -32.55
CA ALA A 212 2.58 12.98 -32.11
C ALA A 212 2.58 14.26 -31.27
N ARG A 213 3.32 14.28 -30.16
CA ARG A 213 3.31 15.42 -29.23
C ARG A 213 4.66 15.66 -28.56
N SER A 214 4.98 16.94 -28.35
CA SER A 214 6.07 17.40 -27.49
C SER A 214 5.49 18.20 -26.32
N HIS A 215 6.30 18.48 -25.31
CA HIS A 215 5.89 19.23 -24.12
C HIS A 215 4.68 18.62 -23.39
N ALA A 216 4.47 17.30 -23.54
CA ALA A 216 3.49 16.56 -22.78
C ALA A 216 4.04 16.28 -21.38
N LEU A 217 3.15 16.06 -20.42
CA LEU A 217 3.54 15.65 -19.08
C LEU A 217 3.58 14.12 -19.02
N GLY A 218 4.71 13.56 -18.59
CA GLY A 218 4.90 12.13 -18.40
C GLY A 218 5.09 11.82 -16.93
N LEU A 219 4.19 11.03 -16.35
CA LEU A 219 4.25 10.67 -14.93
C LEU A 219 4.03 9.18 -14.74
N VAL A 220 4.60 8.61 -13.68
CA VAL A 220 4.38 7.21 -13.31
C VAL A 220 3.59 7.17 -12.01
N GLN A 221 2.48 6.43 -11.99
CA GLN A 221 1.63 6.26 -10.81
C GLN A 221 0.89 4.92 -10.90
N SER A 222 0.42 4.40 -9.76
CA SER A 222 -0.44 3.20 -9.75
C SER A 222 -1.82 3.52 -10.32
N ASN A 223 -2.37 2.62 -11.12
CA ASN A 223 -3.80 2.65 -11.51
C ASN A 223 -4.71 1.92 -10.51
N GLY A 224 -4.18 1.49 -9.35
CA GLY A 224 -4.86 0.64 -8.37
C GLY A 224 -4.49 -0.84 -8.45
N GLU A 225 -3.92 -1.30 -9.56
CA GLU A 225 -3.44 -2.66 -9.76
C GLU A 225 -1.95 -2.71 -10.08
N ASN A 226 -1.55 -1.98 -11.12
CA ASN A 226 -0.21 -1.93 -11.68
C ASN A 226 0.34 -0.50 -11.63
N SER A 227 1.67 -0.34 -11.63
CA SER A 227 2.30 0.95 -11.92
C SER A 227 2.22 1.22 -13.43
N CYS A 228 1.71 2.39 -13.80
CA CYS A 228 1.48 2.77 -15.19
C CYS A 228 2.19 4.06 -15.55
N PHE A 229 2.51 4.23 -16.83
CA PHE A 229 3.06 5.47 -17.38
C PHE A 229 1.93 6.30 -18.01
N TYR A 230 1.72 7.51 -17.51
CA TYR A 230 0.70 8.44 -17.95
C TYR A 230 1.31 9.50 -18.86
N LEU A 231 0.68 9.75 -20.00
CA LEU A 231 1.03 10.79 -20.97
C LEU A 231 -0.13 11.76 -21.10
N LEU A 232 0.06 13.02 -20.66
CA LEU A 232 -1.01 13.99 -20.48
C LEU A 232 -0.74 15.27 -21.29
N GLY A 233 -1.74 15.72 -22.04
CA GLY A 233 -1.69 16.96 -22.81
C GLY A 233 -0.55 17.00 -23.83
N GLY A 234 0.08 18.16 -23.95
CA GLY A 234 1.18 18.42 -24.89
C GLY A 234 0.72 19.19 -26.13
N ARG A 235 1.62 19.38 -27.09
CA ARG A 235 1.34 20.10 -28.32
C ARG A 235 2.03 19.50 -29.54
N GLN A 236 1.52 19.84 -30.71
CA GLN A 236 2.12 19.51 -31.99
C GLN A 236 2.12 20.73 -32.91
N LEU A 237 3.32 21.16 -33.34
CA LEU A 237 3.45 22.18 -34.38
C LEU A 237 2.87 21.67 -35.70
N GLN A 238 1.86 22.35 -36.23
CA GLN A 238 1.20 21.98 -37.48
C GLN A 238 1.94 22.60 -38.68
N SER A 239 1.61 22.11 -39.89
CA SER A 239 2.21 22.60 -41.14
C SER A 239 1.93 24.07 -41.46
N ASN A 240 0.90 24.66 -40.85
CA ASN A 240 0.58 26.08 -40.95
C ASN A 240 1.40 26.98 -40.01
N GLY A 241 2.30 26.40 -39.20
CA GLY A 241 3.13 27.12 -38.23
C GLY A 241 2.46 27.44 -36.90
N ILE A 242 1.22 26.95 -36.67
CA ILE A 242 0.49 27.10 -35.41
C ILE A 242 0.41 25.75 -34.70
N SER A 243 0.67 25.73 -33.41
CA SER A 243 0.61 24.54 -32.57
C SER A 243 -0.82 24.15 -32.24
N LYS A 244 -1.14 22.87 -32.38
CA LYS A 244 -2.34 22.27 -31.80
C LYS A 244 -2.00 21.79 -30.39
N VAL A 245 -2.78 22.19 -29.40
CA VAL A 245 -2.59 21.77 -27.99
C VAL A 245 -3.64 20.73 -27.62
N TYR A 246 -3.25 19.73 -26.82
CA TYR A 246 -4.11 18.60 -26.48
C TYR A 246 -4.60 18.66 -25.04
N ALA A 247 -5.82 18.18 -24.82
CA ALA A 247 -6.41 17.94 -23.49
C ALA A 247 -6.54 16.45 -23.16
N ASP A 248 -6.22 15.58 -24.12
CA ASP A 248 -6.33 14.13 -23.99
C ASP A 248 -5.21 13.55 -23.10
N ALA A 249 -5.47 12.35 -22.60
CA ALA A 249 -4.63 11.66 -21.65
C ALA A 249 -4.61 10.16 -21.95
N PHE A 250 -3.45 9.54 -21.78
CA PHE A 250 -3.26 8.11 -22.02
C PHE A 250 -2.50 7.46 -20.88
N CYS A 251 -2.83 6.20 -20.59
CA CYS A 251 -2.19 5.36 -19.59
C CYS A 251 -1.61 4.12 -20.28
N TYR A 252 -0.32 3.86 -20.08
CA TYR A 252 0.35 2.63 -20.51
C TYR A 252 0.56 1.70 -19.32
N ASP A 253 -0.05 0.53 -19.38
CA ASP A 253 0.19 -0.56 -18.44
C ASP A 253 1.27 -1.50 -19.01
N PRO A 254 2.49 -1.54 -18.43
CA PRO A 254 3.55 -2.42 -18.88
C PRO A 254 3.27 -3.91 -18.60
N SER A 255 2.44 -4.24 -17.61
CA SER A 255 2.07 -5.63 -17.29
C SER A 255 1.19 -6.22 -18.39
N ASN A 256 0.28 -5.41 -18.93
CA ASN A 256 -0.64 -5.80 -20.00
C ASN A 256 -0.17 -5.38 -21.41
N VAL A 257 0.93 -4.63 -21.50
CA VAL A 257 1.50 -4.06 -22.74
C VAL A 257 0.41 -3.33 -23.54
N LYS A 258 -0.38 -2.49 -22.86
CA LYS A 258 -1.58 -1.87 -23.42
C LYS A 258 -1.66 -0.38 -23.07
N TRP A 259 -1.98 0.42 -24.09
CA TRP A 259 -2.41 1.80 -23.90
C TRP A 259 -3.93 1.88 -23.76
N THR A 260 -4.39 2.67 -22.80
CA THR A 260 -5.79 3.06 -22.63
C THR A 260 -5.90 4.57 -22.65
N GLN A 261 -6.89 5.11 -23.36
CA GLN A 261 -7.23 6.52 -23.22
C GLN A 261 -7.98 6.69 -21.90
N VAL A 262 -7.60 7.70 -21.14
CA VAL A 262 -8.21 8.03 -19.84
C VAL A 262 -8.94 9.36 -19.92
N ALA A 263 -9.66 9.74 -18.85
CA ALA A 263 -10.43 10.98 -18.83
C ALA A 263 -9.56 12.18 -19.22
N SER A 264 -10.08 13.01 -20.11
CA SER A 264 -9.44 14.25 -20.55
C SER A 264 -9.76 15.37 -19.55
N LEU A 265 -8.87 16.35 -19.43
CA LEU A 265 -9.12 17.50 -18.57
C LEU A 265 -10.22 18.38 -19.17
N THR A 266 -11.26 18.66 -18.40
CA THR A 266 -12.37 19.53 -18.78
C THR A 266 -12.63 20.60 -17.73
N ASP A 267 -13.26 21.70 -18.14
CA ASP A 267 -13.79 22.70 -17.22
C ASP A 267 -15.18 22.29 -16.66
N ASP A 268 -15.75 23.13 -15.79
CA ASP A 268 -17.07 22.90 -15.18
C ASP A 268 -18.23 22.81 -16.20
N ALA A 269 -18.02 23.31 -17.42
CA ALA A 269 -18.97 23.21 -18.52
C ALA A 269 -18.77 21.95 -19.37
N GLY A 270 -17.77 21.12 -19.06
CA GLY A 270 -17.39 19.92 -19.80
C GLY A 270 -16.59 20.22 -21.08
N GLN A 271 -16.08 21.44 -21.24
CA GLN A 271 -15.23 21.80 -22.38
C GLN A 271 -13.79 21.37 -22.11
N ALA A 272 -13.14 20.79 -23.11
CA ALA A 272 -11.73 20.37 -23.02
C ALA A 272 -10.82 21.56 -22.67
N VAL A 273 -9.92 21.35 -21.72
CA VAL A 273 -8.91 22.34 -21.28
C VAL A 273 -7.54 21.85 -21.75
N PRO A 274 -7.11 22.24 -22.96
CA PRO A 274 -5.83 21.81 -23.50
C PRO A 274 -4.67 22.52 -22.79
N PHE A 275 -3.60 21.78 -22.52
CA PHE A 275 -2.40 22.31 -21.86
C PHE A 275 -1.13 21.69 -22.43
N SER A 276 -0.04 22.46 -22.38
CA SER A 276 1.30 21.98 -22.75
C SER A 276 2.36 22.61 -21.85
N ALA A 277 3.52 21.94 -21.74
CA ALA A 277 4.64 22.35 -20.90
C ALA A 277 4.31 22.49 -19.40
N ALA A 278 3.18 21.93 -18.95
CA ALA A 278 2.79 21.95 -17.55
C ALA A 278 3.81 21.21 -16.68
N THR A 279 3.81 21.57 -15.41
CA THR A 279 4.64 20.95 -14.38
C THR A 279 3.75 20.02 -13.57
N GLY A 280 4.18 18.80 -13.30
CA GLY A 280 3.39 17.89 -12.48
C GLY A 280 4.20 16.79 -11.85
N VAL A 281 3.60 16.14 -10.88
CA VAL A 281 4.23 15.13 -10.03
C VAL A 281 3.20 14.05 -9.65
N ALA A 282 3.65 12.81 -9.57
CA ALA A 282 2.87 11.75 -8.95
C ALA A 282 2.97 11.89 -7.42
N PHE A 283 1.82 12.00 -6.74
CA PHE A 283 1.76 12.20 -5.29
C PHE A 283 0.71 11.29 -4.67
N GLY A 284 0.96 10.85 -3.43
CA GLY A 284 0.12 9.86 -2.76
C GLY A 284 0.04 8.51 -3.51
N ALA A 285 -0.99 7.73 -3.21
CA ALA A 285 -1.18 6.36 -3.68
C ALA A 285 -1.75 6.25 -5.10
N GLY A 286 -2.32 7.35 -5.64
CA GLY A 286 -3.09 7.28 -6.88
C GLY A 286 -3.48 8.64 -7.46
N SER A 287 -2.65 9.67 -7.23
CA SER A 287 -2.93 11.02 -7.75
C SER A 287 -1.75 11.56 -8.57
N LEU A 288 -2.08 12.32 -9.61
CA LEU A 288 -1.16 13.14 -10.39
C LEU A 288 -1.53 14.60 -10.15
N VAL A 289 -0.64 15.37 -9.53
CA VAL A 289 -0.86 16.80 -9.24
C VAL A 289 -0.19 17.61 -10.34
N ILE A 290 -0.94 18.52 -10.95
CA ILE A 290 -0.51 19.30 -12.11
C ILE A 290 -0.73 20.78 -11.83
N THR A 291 0.25 21.59 -12.20
CA THR A 291 0.23 23.05 -12.10
C THR A 291 0.83 23.69 -13.36
N GLY A 292 0.44 24.91 -13.66
CA GLY A 292 0.96 25.64 -14.81
C GLY A 292 0.33 25.21 -16.13
N GLY A 293 1.11 25.35 -17.19
CA GLY A 293 0.74 25.00 -18.55
C GLY A 293 0.44 26.25 -19.40
N SER A 294 0.86 26.17 -20.66
CA SER A 294 0.54 27.17 -21.67
C SER A 294 -0.85 26.89 -22.25
N GLU A 295 -1.75 27.87 -22.11
CA GLU A 295 -3.07 27.83 -22.73
C GLU A 295 -2.98 28.02 -24.25
N GLU A 296 -3.79 27.26 -25.00
CA GLU A 296 -3.79 27.26 -26.46
C GLU A 296 -4.03 28.65 -27.06
N LYS A 297 -5.02 29.39 -26.55
CA LYS A 297 -5.45 30.66 -27.15
C LYS A 297 -4.33 31.71 -27.16
N MET A 298 -3.67 31.91 -26.01
CA MET A 298 -2.58 32.89 -25.88
C MET A 298 -1.34 32.42 -26.66
N HIS A 299 -1.06 31.11 -26.61
CA HIS A 299 0.05 30.51 -27.33
C HIS A 299 -0.07 30.71 -28.85
N ASN A 300 -1.23 30.36 -29.41
CA ASN A 300 -1.51 30.47 -30.84
C ASN A 300 -1.51 31.93 -31.30
N GLN A 301 -1.96 32.86 -30.44
CA GLN A 301 -1.89 34.29 -30.72
C GLN A 301 -0.43 34.75 -30.90
N LEU A 302 0.48 34.35 -30.02
CA LEU A 302 1.90 34.70 -30.12
C LEU A 302 2.57 34.07 -31.36
N GLU A 303 2.25 32.81 -31.68
CA GLU A 303 2.74 32.16 -32.90
C GLU A 303 2.22 32.86 -34.17
N GLN A 304 0.96 33.28 -34.17
CA GLN A 304 0.36 34.02 -35.29
C GLN A 304 1.06 35.35 -35.53
N TYR A 305 1.39 36.11 -34.48
CA TYR A 305 2.21 37.31 -34.64
C TYR A 305 3.60 36.99 -35.19
N GLY A 306 4.22 35.88 -34.77
CA GLY A 306 5.50 35.42 -35.34
C GLY A 306 5.43 35.21 -36.85
N ILE A 307 4.37 34.55 -37.33
CA ILE A 307 4.12 34.34 -38.76
C ILE A 307 3.91 35.68 -39.47
N LEU A 308 3.03 36.54 -38.95
CA LEU A 308 2.72 37.84 -39.56
C LEU A 308 3.95 38.74 -39.66
N ILE A 309 4.79 38.79 -38.61
CA ILE A 309 6.04 39.56 -38.60
C ILE A 309 7.04 39.02 -39.63
N SER A 310 7.09 37.70 -39.84
CA SER A 310 7.98 37.09 -40.83
C SER A 310 7.60 37.43 -42.28
N GLN A 311 6.33 37.75 -42.51
CA GLN A 311 5.76 38.07 -43.83
C GLN A 311 5.64 39.58 -44.09
N ALA A 312 5.76 40.42 -43.05
CA ALA A 312 5.62 41.87 -43.14
C ALA A 312 6.96 42.59 -43.39
N GLU A 313 6.90 43.76 -44.02
CA GLU A 313 8.04 44.66 -44.26
C GLU A 313 7.69 46.12 -43.87
N GLY A 314 8.72 46.93 -43.60
CA GLY A 314 8.59 48.36 -43.27
C GLY A 314 7.71 48.62 -42.03
N ASP A 315 6.95 49.72 -42.06
CA ASP A 315 6.12 50.20 -40.94
C ASP A 315 5.08 49.17 -40.44
N ALA A 316 4.62 48.27 -41.32
CA ALA A 316 3.69 47.21 -40.94
C ALA A 316 4.35 46.16 -40.03
N LYS A 317 5.62 45.84 -40.31
CA LYS A 317 6.42 44.93 -39.47
C LYS A 317 6.67 45.54 -38.10
N ASP A 318 7.03 46.82 -38.05
CA ASP A 318 7.29 47.52 -36.79
C ASP A 318 6.04 47.62 -35.92
N ARG A 319 4.86 47.82 -36.53
CA ARG A 319 3.58 47.79 -35.82
C ARG A 319 3.29 46.42 -35.21
N LEU A 320 3.44 45.34 -35.99
CA LEU A 320 3.19 43.98 -35.51
C LEU A 320 4.17 43.57 -34.40
N ILE A 321 5.44 43.99 -34.49
CA ILE A 321 6.44 43.81 -33.43
C ILE A 321 5.98 44.55 -32.17
N HIS A 322 5.56 45.81 -32.29
CA HIS A 322 5.08 46.60 -31.16
C HIS A 322 3.85 45.96 -30.49
N GLU A 323 2.87 45.49 -31.27
CA GLU A 323 1.67 44.81 -30.76
C GLU A 323 2.01 43.51 -30.04
N ARG A 324 2.89 42.67 -30.60
CA ARG A 324 3.39 41.45 -29.96
C ARG A 324 4.11 41.77 -28.65
N ASP A 325 4.99 42.77 -28.66
CA ASP A 325 5.79 43.12 -27.48
C ASP A 325 4.93 43.72 -26.36
N LEU A 326 3.84 44.41 -26.69
CA LEU A 326 2.84 44.82 -25.71
C LEU A 326 2.16 43.60 -25.04
N ILE A 327 1.85 42.55 -25.80
CA ILE A 327 1.30 41.30 -25.24
C ILE A 327 2.32 40.63 -24.33
N LEU A 328 3.57 40.50 -24.77
CA LEU A 328 4.64 39.84 -24.01
C LEU A 328 4.99 40.59 -22.71
N ASN A 329 5.04 41.92 -22.75
CA ASN A 329 5.34 42.73 -21.56
C ASN A 329 4.20 42.77 -20.54
N ASN A 330 2.95 42.53 -20.97
CA ASN A 330 1.77 42.49 -20.11
C ASN A 330 1.22 41.05 -19.94
N HIS A 331 2.03 40.03 -20.23
CA HIS A 331 1.59 38.64 -20.17
C HIS A 331 1.22 38.26 -18.72
N PRO A 332 0.05 37.67 -18.47
CA PRO A 332 -0.44 37.38 -17.11
C PRO A 332 0.25 36.18 -16.43
N GLY A 333 1.39 35.71 -16.94
CA GLY A 333 1.99 34.42 -16.56
C GLY A 333 1.28 33.20 -17.14
N PHE A 334 1.68 32.01 -16.71
CA PHE A 334 1.02 30.74 -17.07
C PHE A 334 -0.18 30.45 -16.15
N SER A 335 -1.00 29.45 -16.50
CA SER A 335 -2.19 29.07 -15.71
C SER A 335 -1.81 28.79 -14.25
N LYS A 336 -2.45 29.49 -13.31
CA LYS A 336 -2.27 29.21 -11.88
C LYS A 336 -3.08 28.02 -11.39
N LYS A 337 -4.02 27.52 -12.18
CA LYS A 337 -4.92 26.46 -11.74
C LYS A 337 -4.14 25.17 -11.44
N MET A 338 -4.37 24.59 -10.27
CA MET A 338 -3.89 23.25 -9.95
C MET A 338 -5.00 22.21 -10.09
N TYR A 339 -4.63 21.06 -10.62
CA TYR A 339 -5.53 19.94 -10.80
C TYR A 339 -4.93 18.67 -10.20
N ALA A 340 -5.79 17.79 -9.67
CA ALA A 340 -5.46 16.41 -9.40
C ALA A 340 -6.17 15.51 -10.41
N TYR A 341 -5.43 14.59 -11.02
CA TYR A 341 -6.01 13.46 -11.71
C TYR A 341 -5.90 12.21 -10.82
N HIS A 342 -7.04 11.60 -10.51
CA HIS A 342 -7.13 10.40 -9.68
C HIS A 342 -7.17 9.16 -10.58
N THR A 343 -6.11 8.36 -10.48
CA THR A 343 -5.83 7.26 -11.41
C THR A 343 -6.77 6.07 -11.25
N VAL A 344 -7.33 5.87 -10.05
CA VAL A 344 -8.24 4.76 -9.76
C VAL A 344 -9.66 5.05 -10.24
N THR A 345 -10.18 6.26 -9.99
CA THR A 345 -11.54 6.66 -10.36
C THR A 345 -11.65 7.16 -11.80
N ASP A 346 -10.50 7.45 -12.43
CA ASP A 346 -10.39 8.09 -13.73
C ASP A 346 -11.12 9.44 -13.78
N THR A 347 -10.79 10.31 -12.83
CA THR A 347 -11.45 11.61 -12.65
C THR A 347 -10.45 12.73 -12.42
N TRP A 348 -10.78 13.90 -12.93
CA TRP A 348 -10.08 15.16 -12.66
C TRP A 348 -10.80 15.94 -11.57
N GLU A 349 -10.02 16.64 -10.76
CA GLU A 349 -10.51 17.59 -9.76
C GLU A 349 -9.67 18.87 -9.79
N TYR A 350 -10.33 20.02 -9.65
CA TYR A 350 -9.65 21.29 -9.41
C TYR A 350 -9.34 21.43 -7.92
N LEU A 351 -8.08 21.63 -7.56
CA LEU A 351 -7.68 21.75 -6.16
C LEU A 351 -7.83 23.18 -5.67
N ASN A 352 -6.99 24.06 -6.19
CA ASN A 352 -6.90 25.49 -5.88
C ASN A 352 -5.95 26.16 -6.89
N ASP A 353 -5.88 27.48 -6.85
CA ASP A 353 -4.86 28.20 -7.60
C ASP A 353 -3.51 28.12 -6.87
N PHE A 354 -2.44 27.94 -7.65
CA PHE A 354 -1.07 28.06 -7.22
C PHE A 354 -0.85 29.49 -6.67
N PRO A 355 -0.31 29.64 -5.46
CA PRO A 355 -0.33 30.93 -4.77
C PRO A 355 0.58 31.98 -5.42
N GLU A 356 1.64 31.54 -6.10
CA GLU A 356 2.61 32.39 -6.79
C GLU A 356 2.43 32.31 -8.32
N GLU A 357 3.42 32.78 -9.09
CA GLU A 357 3.47 32.49 -10.52
C GLU A 357 3.77 31.00 -10.77
N SER A 358 2.93 30.34 -11.56
CA SER A 358 3.15 28.93 -11.90
C SER A 358 4.36 28.76 -12.80
N LEU A 359 5.16 27.73 -12.50
CA LEU A 359 6.36 27.40 -13.24
C LEU A 359 6.05 26.35 -14.30
N VAL A 360 6.55 26.58 -15.52
CA VAL A 360 6.49 25.62 -16.63
C VAL A 360 7.90 25.25 -17.08
N THR A 361 7.99 24.20 -17.90
CA THR A 361 9.27 23.67 -18.43
C THR A 361 10.27 23.30 -17.34
N THR A 362 9.79 22.85 -16.20
CA THR A 362 10.62 22.39 -15.09
C THR A 362 10.05 21.06 -14.58
N PRO A 363 10.90 20.08 -14.21
CA PRO A 363 10.42 18.88 -13.53
C PRO A 363 9.88 19.23 -12.14
N SER A 364 8.85 18.51 -11.69
CA SER A 364 8.45 18.48 -10.28
C SER A 364 8.75 17.10 -9.70
N LEU A 365 9.21 17.07 -8.45
CA LEU A 365 9.70 15.85 -7.80
C LEU A 365 9.24 15.78 -6.35
N VAL A 366 9.26 14.57 -5.80
CA VAL A 366 9.02 14.34 -4.38
C VAL A 366 10.34 14.18 -3.66
N TRP A 367 10.57 14.96 -2.61
CA TRP A 367 11.69 14.81 -1.68
C TRP A 367 11.13 14.75 -0.26
N GLU A 368 11.30 13.63 0.45
CA GLU A 368 10.80 13.45 1.83
C GLU A 368 9.30 13.70 2.01
N ASN A 369 8.47 13.24 1.06
CA ASN A 369 7.00 13.44 1.04
C ASN A 369 6.56 14.90 0.83
N GLU A 370 7.43 15.72 0.25
CA GLU A 370 7.15 17.11 -0.13
C GLU A 370 7.35 17.27 -1.63
N ILE A 371 6.53 18.10 -2.25
CA ILE A 371 6.68 18.46 -3.66
C ILE A 371 7.73 19.54 -3.77
N LEU A 372 8.66 19.42 -4.72
CA LEU A 372 9.62 20.47 -5.05
C LEU A 372 9.59 20.80 -6.54
N ILE A 373 9.58 22.09 -6.81
CA ILE A 373 9.59 22.67 -8.16
C ILE A 373 10.79 23.63 -8.24
N PRO A 374 11.93 23.18 -8.80
CA PRO A 374 13.15 23.96 -8.82
C PRO A 374 13.26 24.81 -10.10
N SER A 375 13.23 26.14 -9.96
CA SER A 375 13.39 27.07 -11.08
C SER A 375 12.39 26.81 -12.22
N GLY A 376 12.37 27.67 -13.24
CA GLY A 376 11.51 27.45 -14.40
C GLY A 376 11.16 28.73 -15.12
N GLU A 377 10.19 28.64 -16.02
CA GLU A 377 9.64 29.77 -16.76
C GLU A 377 8.29 30.17 -16.13
N ILE A 378 8.13 31.45 -15.81
CA ILE A 378 6.90 32.01 -15.17
C ILE A 378 6.04 32.79 -16.16
N ALA A 379 6.66 33.31 -17.22
CA ALA A 379 6.00 33.88 -18.38
C ALA A 379 6.92 33.67 -19.60
N PRO A 380 6.43 33.77 -20.85
CA PRO A 380 7.27 33.60 -22.03
C PRO A 380 8.52 34.49 -21.97
N GLY A 381 9.71 33.88 -22.03
CA GLY A 381 11.00 34.57 -21.94
C GLY A 381 11.46 34.95 -20.53
N ILE A 382 10.64 34.78 -19.48
CA ILE A 382 10.91 35.21 -18.10
C ILE A 382 11.02 33.99 -17.18
N ARG A 383 12.16 33.86 -16.49
CA ARG A 383 12.47 32.75 -15.58
C ARG A 383 12.64 33.23 -14.14
N THR A 384 12.56 32.28 -13.21
CA THR A 384 12.76 32.50 -11.77
C THR A 384 13.82 31.56 -11.22
N PRO A 385 14.72 32.00 -10.32
CA PRO A 385 15.64 31.12 -9.60
C PRO A 385 14.96 30.41 -8.42
N ALA A 386 13.72 30.75 -8.07
CA ALA A 386 13.04 30.21 -6.89
C ALA A 386 12.92 28.68 -6.92
N ILE A 387 13.08 28.06 -5.76
CA ILE A 387 12.76 26.66 -5.51
C ILE A 387 11.54 26.65 -4.60
N ILE A 388 10.42 26.18 -5.15
CA ILE A 388 9.14 26.15 -4.43
C ILE A 388 8.93 24.77 -3.85
N ARG A 389 8.54 24.73 -2.57
CA ARG A 389 8.17 23.53 -1.82
C ARG A 389 6.67 23.52 -1.58
N GLY A 390 6.04 22.36 -1.79
CA GLY A 390 4.65 22.07 -1.46
C GLY A 390 4.58 21.00 -0.38
N VAL A 391 4.10 21.36 0.81
CA VAL A 391 3.98 20.44 1.96
C VAL A 391 2.50 20.03 2.12
N PRO A 392 2.19 18.73 2.18
CA PRO A 392 0.83 18.24 2.44
C PRO A 392 0.27 18.78 3.76
N VAL A 393 -0.97 19.26 3.74
CA VAL A 393 -1.66 19.73 4.94
C VAL A 393 -2.22 18.54 5.72
N LYS A 394 -1.81 18.42 6.98
CA LYS A 394 -2.43 17.48 7.93
C LYS A 394 -3.70 18.09 8.49
N THR A 395 -4.81 17.37 8.42
CA THR A 395 -6.13 17.88 8.81
C THR A 395 -6.52 17.31 10.17
N ASP A 396 -6.46 18.15 11.22
CA ASP A 396 -6.88 17.77 12.57
C ASP A 396 -8.41 17.92 12.72
N SER A 397 -9.18 17.02 12.09
CA SER A 397 -10.65 17.14 12.05
C SER A 397 -11.42 15.96 12.68
N PHE A 398 -10.78 15.13 13.52
CA PHE A 398 -11.49 13.98 14.10
C PHE A 398 -12.61 14.39 15.07
N GLY A 399 -12.50 15.54 15.75
CA GLY A 399 -13.56 16.05 16.63
C GLY A 399 -13.64 15.35 18.01
N TRP A 400 -13.96 16.12 19.05
CA TRP A 400 -13.91 15.64 20.44
C TRP A 400 -14.98 14.59 20.79
N ILE A 401 -16.13 14.61 20.10
CA ILE A 401 -17.19 13.60 20.27
C ILE A 401 -16.67 12.24 19.82
N ASN A 402 -16.01 12.18 18.67
CA ASN A 402 -15.42 10.94 18.16
C ASN A 402 -14.36 10.39 19.11
N TYR A 403 -13.44 11.23 19.60
CA TYR A 403 -12.47 10.84 20.62
C TYR A 403 -13.15 10.29 21.88
N THR A 404 -14.23 10.93 22.34
CA THR A 404 -14.99 10.48 23.52
C THR A 404 -15.57 9.08 23.30
N VAL A 405 -16.17 8.81 22.12
CA VAL A 405 -16.70 7.49 21.78
C VAL A 405 -15.60 6.44 21.76
N VAL A 406 -14.44 6.74 21.16
CA VAL A 406 -13.28 5.83 21.17
C VAL A 406 -12.85 5.51 22.61
N VAL A 407 -12.66 6.52 23.45
CA VAL A 407 -12.24 6.32 24.85
C VAL A 407 -13.25 5.47 25.63
N VAL A 408 -14.55 5.77 25.51
CA VAL A 408 -15.60 4.97 26.17
C VAL A 408 -15.58 3.52 25.69
N TYR A 409 -15.42 3.30 24.39
CA TYR A 409 -15.32 1.96 23.82
C TYR A 409 -14.11 1.19 24.36
N LEU A 410 -12.94 1.82 24.40
CA LEU A 410 -11.72 1.23 24.94
C LEU A 410 -11.85 0.87 26.43
N LEU A 411 -12.48 1.75 27.23
CA LEU A 411 -12.77 1.47 28.64
C LEU A 411 -13.74 0.30 28.82
N LEU A 412 -14.71 0.13 27.92
CA LEU A 412 -15.62 -1.03 27.94
C LEU A 412 -14.86 -2.34 27.73
N LEU A 413 -13.88 -2.38 26.82
CA LEU A 413 -13.04 -3.58 26.62
C LEU A 413 -12.25 -3.94 27.87
N VAL A 414 -11.61 -2.94 28.50
CA VAL A 414 -10.90 -3.15 29.78
C VAL A 414 -11.86 -3.62 30.88
N GLY A 415 -13.06 -3.05 30.92
CA GLY A 415 -14.12 -3.46 31.84
C GLY A 415 -14.51 -4.93 31.67
N ILE A 416 -14.65 -5.42 30.43
CA ILE A 416 -14.91 -6.83 30.13
C ILE A 416 -13.78 -7.72 30.66
N GLY A 417 -12.51 -7.34 30.41
CA GLY A 417 -11.35 -8.06 30.93
C GLY A 417 -11.37 -8.17 32.46
N PHE A 418 -11.69 -7.07 33.15
CA PHE A 418 -11.81 -7.07 34.61
C PHE A 418 -12.96 -7.96 35.11
N LEU A 419 -14.12 -7.95 34.45
CA LEU A 419 -15.26 -8.78 34.83
C LEU A 419 -14.93 -10.28 34.76
N PHE A 420 -14.24 -10.72 33.70
CA PHE A 420 -13.86 -12.12 33.53
C PHE A 420 -12.62 -12.53 34.31
N SER A 421 -11.81 -11.58 34.80
CA SER A 421 -10.66 -11.86 35.67
C SER A 421 -11.04 -12.64 36.93
N LYS A 422 -12.27 -12.43 37.44
CA LYS A 422 -12.81 -13.12 38.62
C LYS A 422 -12.94 -14.64 38.43
N ASN A 423 -12.99 -15.10 37.18
CA ASN A 423 -13.09 -16.51 36.81
C ASN A 423 -11.71 -17.17 36.61
N GLN A 424 -10.61 -16.41 36.64
CA GLN A 424 -9.27 -16.90 36.27
C GLN A 424 -8.48 -17.38 37.50
N LYS A 425 -8.78 -18.61 37.94
CA LYS A 425 -8.16 -19.23 39.14
C LYS A 425 -7.09 -20.27 38.81
N SER A 426 -7.14 -20.84 37.61
CA SER A 426 -6.22 -21.89 37.12
C SER A 426 -5.70 -21.56 35.72
N THR A 427 -4.66 -22.27 35.29
CA THR A 427 -4.18 -22.23 33.89
C THR A 427 -5.20 -22.83 32.93
N THR A 428 -6.01 -23.79 33.38
CA THR A 428 -7.13 -24.34 32.60
C THR A 428 -8.21 -23.30 32.35
N ASP A 429 -8.53 -22.46 33.35
CA ASP A 429 -9.42 -21.31 33.15
C ASP A 429 -8.79 -20.32 32.17
N PHE A 430 -7.52 -19.97 32.38
CA PHE A 430 -6.82 -18.95 31.61
C PHE A 430 -6.63 -19.31 30.14
N PHE A 431 -6.40 -20.60 29.81
CA PHE A 431 -6.15 -21.07 28.45
C PHE A 431 -7.33 -21.76 27.78
N LYS A 432 -8.25 -22.39 28.52
CA LYS A 432 -9.39 -23.16 27.96
C LYS A 432 -10.76 -22.68 28.42
N ALA A 433 -10.84 -21.67 29.29
CA ALA A 433 -12.10 -21.22 29.92
C ALA A 433 -12.89 -22.37 30.57
N SER A 434 -12.21 -23.47 30.94
CA SER A 434 -12.81 -24.72 31.45
C SER A 434 -14.07 -25.18 30.70
N GLY A 435 -14.09 -25.06 29.38
CA GLY A 435 -15.21 -25.52 28.56
C GLY A 435 -16.49 -24.67 28.67
N ARG A 436 -16.43 -23.48 29.28
CA ARG A 436 -17.62 -22.63 29.54
C ARG A 436 -18.15 -21.91 28.32
N ILE A 437 -17.40 -21.82 27.23
CA ILE A 437 -17.74 -21.00 26.07
C ILE A 437 -18.84 -21.69 25.23
N PRO A 438 -19.93 -20.98 24.88
CA PRO A 438 -20.93 -21.51 23.96
C PRO A 438 -20.40 -21.51 22.52
N TRP A 439 -20.87 -22.46 21.70
CA TRP A 439 -20.38 -22.65 20.32
C TRP A 439 -20.43 -21.39 19.46
N TRP A 440 -21.50 -20.60 19.58
CA TRP A 440 -21.66 -19.40 18.76
C TRP A 440 -20.63 -18.32 19.11
N ALA A 441 -20.28 -18.16 20.39
CA ALA A 441 -19.26 -17.20 20.82
C ALA A 441 -17.87 -17.67 20.39
N ALA A 442 -17.57 -18.96 20.55
CA ALA A 442 -16.33 -19.54 20.02
C ALA A 442 -16.23 -19.36 18.50
N GLY A 443 -17.33 -19.55 17.76
CA GLY A 443 -17.37 -19.38 16.30
C GLY A 443 -17.17 -17.95 15.83
N ILE A 444 -17.87 -16.98 16.44
CA ILE A 444 -17.68 -15.55 16.16
C ILE A 444 -16.25 -15.13 16.51
N SER A 445 -15.69 -15.64 17.60
CA SER A 445 -14.33 -15.37 18.01
C SER A 445 -13.28 -15.99 17.07
N ILE A 446 -13.48 -17.22 16.57
CA ILE A 446 -12.64 -17.79 15.49
C ILE A 446 -12.67 -16.86 14.28
N PHE A 447 -13.86 -16.40 13.88
CA PHE A 447 -14.01 -15.47 12.77
C PHE A 447 -13.31 -14.13 13.05
N GLY A 448 -13.51 -13.53 14.23
CA GLY A 448 -12.91 -12.24 14.62
C GLY A 448 -11.39 -12.27 14.65
N THR A 449 -10.79 -13.33 15.19
CA THR A 449 -9.33 -13.50 15.17
C THR A 449 -8.75 -13.57 13.76
N GLN A 450 -9.52 -14.06 12.78
CA GLN A 450 -9.11 -14.06 11.38
C GLN A 450 -9.51 -12.78 10.64
N LEU A 451 -10.60 -12.13 11.06
CA LEU A 451 -11.04 -10.83 10.60
C LEU A 451 -10.20 -9.73 11.27
N SER A 452 -8.92 -9.68 10.91
CA SER A 452 -7.99 -8.65 11.39
C SER A 452 -8.32 -7.26 10.83
N ALA A 453 -7.71 -6.23 11.41
CA ALA A 453 -7.75 -4.86 10.87
C ALA A 453 -7.31 -4.79 9.40
N ILE A 454 -6.41 -5.69 8.99
CA ILE A 454 -5.95 -5.82 7.61
C ILE A 454 -7.14 -6.09 6.68
N THR A 455 -8.01 -7.05 7.00
CA THR A 455 -9.17 -7.38 6.16
C THR A 455 -10.16 -6.23 6.09
N PHE A 456 -10.36 -5.50 7.19
CA PHE A 456 -11.27 -4.37 7.25
C PHE A 456 -10.86 -3.20 6.34
N MET A 457 -9.56 -2.91 6.23
CA MET A 457 -9.05 -1.80 5.42
C MET A 457 -8.67 -2.24 4.00
N ALA A 458 -7.89 -3.31 3.87
CA ALA A 458 -7.31 -3.73 2.60
C ALA A 458 -8.34 -4.33 1.63
N ILE A 459 -9.39 -5.01 2.10
CA ILE A 459 -10.39 -5.59 1.19
C ILE A 459 -11.25 -4.52 0.51
N PRO A 460 -11.87 -3.56 1.24
CA PRO A 460 -12.55 -2.45 0.58
C PRO A 460 -11.61 -1.63 -0.31
N ALA A 461 -10.37 -1.38 0.13
CA ALA A 461 -9.38 -0.67 -0.67
C ALA A 461 -9.01 -1.40 -1.97
N LYS A 462 -8.82 -2.72 -1.91
CA LYS A 462 -8.55 -3.54 -3.10
C LYS A 462 -9.75 -3.55 -4.06
N ALA A 463 -10.97 -3.68 -3.55
CA ALA A 463 -12.18 -3.64 -4.39
C ALA A 463 -12.49 -2.23 -4.94
N TYR A 464 -12.08 -1.17 -4.23
CA TYR A 464 -12.10 0.21 -4.73
C TYR A 464 -11.14 0.37 -5.92
N ALA A 465 -9.90 -0.09 -5.72
CA ALA A 465 -8.81 0.01 -6.68
C ALA A 465 -9.04 -0.86 -7.93
N THR A 466 -9.36 -2.14 -7.74
CA THR A 466 -9.47 -3.12 -8.82
C THR A 466 -10.93 -3.56 -8.98
N ASP A 467 -11.30 -4.69 -8.38
CA ASP A 467 -12.51 -5.46 -8.65
C ASP A 467 -12.78 -6.51 -7.54
N TRP A 468 -13.63 -7.49 -7.85
CA TRP A 468 -13.99 -8.61 -6.97
C TRP A 468 -13.16 -9.89 -7.17
N GLY A 469 -12.07 -9.86 -7.93
CA GLY A 469 -11.27 -11.05 -8.26
C GLY A 469 -10.74 -11.79 -7.03
N MET A 470 -10.43 -11.05 -5.96
CA MET A 470 -9.96 -11.58 -4.68
C MET A 470 -11.06 -12.15 -3.77
N PHE A 471 -12.34 -12.05 -4.16
CA PHE A 471 -13.48 -12.53 -3.36
C PHE A 471 -13.35 -14.03 -3.01
N PHE A 472 -12.91 -14.85 -3.97
CA PHE A 472 -12.76 -16.28 -3.78
C PHE A 472 -11.72 -16.66 -2.73
N LEU A 473 -10.73 -15.80 -2.46
CA LEU A 473 -9.73 -16.04 -1.44
C LEU A 473 -10.40 -16.23 -0.07
N LEU A 474 -11.34 -15.34 0.28
CA LEU A 474 -12.07 -15.42 1.55
C LEU A 474 -13.02 -16.64 1.58
N ILE A 475 -13.66 -16.95 0.46
CA ILE A 475 -14.62 -18.07 0.36
C ILE A 475 -13.95 -19.44 0.58
N THR A 476 -12.64 -19.58 0.38
CA THR A 476 -11.93 -20.85 0.64
C THR A 476 -12.08 -21.38 2.08
N VAL A 477 -12.39 -20.52 3.07
CA VAL A 477 -12.70 -20.94 4.44
C VAL A 477 -13.90 -21.90 4.48
N LEU A 478 -14.95 -21.61 3.70
CA LEU A 478 -16.14 -22.46 3.60
C LEU A 478 -15.81 -23.83 3.00
N MET A 479 -14.85 -23.87 2.08
CA MET A 479 -14.39 -25.11 1.43
C MET A 479 -13.55 -25.97 2.39
N VAL A 480 -12.75 -25.35 3.25
CA VAL A 480 -11.87 -26.03 4.22
C VAL A 480 -12.62 -26.47 5.48
N ALA A 481 -13.67 -25.76 5.91
CA ALA A 481 -14.37 -26.05 7.16
C ALA A 481 -14.84 -27.52 7.31
N PRO A 482 -15.43 -28.20 6.30
CA PRO A 482 -15.77 -29.62 6.38
C PRO A 482 -14.55 -30.53 6.62
N LEU A 483 -13.41 -30.22 5.98
CA LEU A 483 -12.16 -30.95 6.15
C LEU A 483 -11.66 -30.82 7.60
N ILE A 484 -11.68 -29.61 8.15
CA ILE A 484 -11.24 -29.34 9.54
C ILE A 484 -12.15 -30.05 10.54
N ILE A 485 -13.47 -29.95 10.37
CA ILE A 485 -14.46 -30.59 11.25
C ILE A 485 -14.30 -32.11 11.22
N HIS A 486 -14.04 -32.68 10.04
CA HIS A 486 -13.92 -34.13 9.91
C HIS A 486 -12.57 -34.66 10.40
N PHE A 487 -11.46 -34.02 10.04
CA PHE A 487 -10.13 -34.59 10.30
C PHE A 487 -9.41 -33.99 11.52
N PHE A 488 -9.40 -32.66 11.66
CA PHE A 488 -8.56 -31.98 12.66
C PHE A 488 -9.26 -31.79 14.00
N LEU A 489 -10.54 -31.44 13.98
CA LEU A 489 -11.33 -31.21 15.19
C LEU A 489 -11.39 -32.43 16.12
N PRO A 490 -11.84 -33.62 15.68
CA PRO A 490 -11.86 -34.81 16.52
C PRO A 490 -10.45 -35.18 16.99
N PHE A 491 -9.46 -34.97 16.13
CA PHE A 491 -8.07 -35.25 16.43
C PHE A 491 -7.58 -34.45 17.65
N PHE A 492 -7.65 -33.13 17.61
CA PHE A 492 -7.17 -32.28 18.71
C PHE A 492 -8.00 -32.42 19.98
N ARG A 493 -9.32 -32.59 19.87
CA ARG A 493 -10.18 -32.74 21.04
C ARG A 493 -9.96 -34.06 21.78
N ARG A 494 -9.77 -35.16 21.06
CA ARG A 494 -9.50 -36.47 21.66
C ARG A 494 -8.07 -36.60 22.18
N LEU A 495 -7.13 -35.85 21.61
CA LEU A 495 -5.77 -35.73 22.14
C LEU A 495 -5.73 -35.03 23.52
N ASN A 496 -6.73 -34.18 23.81
CA ASN A 496 -6.92 -33.46 25.08
C ASN A 496 -5.69 -32.67 25.56
N VAL A 497 -4.89 -32.16 24.62
CA VAL A 497 -3.72 -31.32 24.89
C VAL A 497 -4.11 -29.87 25.15
N THR A 498 -3.21 -29.08 25.71
CA THR A 498 -3.41 -27.63 25.89
C THR A 498 -2.73 -26.84 24.78
N SER A 499 -1.53 -27.26 24.39
CA SER A 499 -0.83 -26.81 23.19
C SER A 499 -0.95 -27.84 22.08
N ALA A 500 -1.24 -27.39 20.87
CA ALA A 500 -1.23 -28.23 19.68
C ALA A 500 0.14 -28.90 19.46
N TYR A 501 1.24 -28.28 19.92
CA TYR A 501 2.60 -28.78 19.72
C TYR A 501 2.97 -29.94 20.65
N GLU A 502 2.22 -30.17 21.75
CA GLU A 502 2.33 -31.39 22.56
C GLU A 502 2.19 -32.65 21.70
N TYR A 503 1.33 -32.58 20.68
CA TYR A 503 1.17 -33.62 19.68
C TYR A 503 2.49 -34.05 19.03
N LEU A 504 3.35 -33.08 18.67
CA LEU A 504 4.58 -33.35 17.93
C LEU A 504 5.57 -34.18 18.76
N GLU A 505 5.57 -34.03 20.10
CA GLU A 505 6.39 -34.87 20.96
C GLU A 505 5.80 -36.28 21.13
N GLN A 506 4.47 -36.37 21.27
CA GLN A 506 3.79 -37.67 21.34
C GLN A 506 3.96 -38.47 20.05
N ARG A 507 3.96 -37.79 18.88
CA ARG A 507 4.08 -38.38 17.55
C ARG A 507 5.51 -38.63 17.09
N PHE A 508 6.42 -37.70 17.41
CA PHE A 508 7.79 -37.71 16.93
C PHE A 508 8.76 -37.75 18.10
N ASN A 509 9.17 -36.59 18.61
CA ASN A 509 10.08 -36.44 19.73
C ASN A 509 10.07 -34.99 20.26
N THR A 510 10.73 -34.76 21.39
CA THR A 510 10.82 -33.46 22.07
C THR A 510 11.44 -32.38 21.19
N ALA A 511 12.43 -32.72 20.34
CA ALA A 511 13.04 -31.75 19.43
C ALA A 511 12.04 -31.23 18.38
N THR A 512 11.22 -32.11 17.80
CA THR A 512 10.16 -31.71 16.87
C THR A 512 9.13 -30.78 17.53
N ARG A 513 8.75 -31.06 18.79
CA ARG A 513 7.88 -30.18 19.57
C ARG A 513 8.49 -28.80 19.80
N GLN A 514 9.74 -28.74 20.26
CA GLN A 514 10.42 -27.47 20.57
C GLN A 514 10.65 -26.62 19.33
N VAL A 515 11.09 -27.21 18.22
CA VAL A 515 11.28 -26.47 16.97
C VAL A 515 9.94 -25.97 16.44
N GLY A 516 8.90 -26.82 16.43
CA GLY A 516 7.57 -26.43 15.99
C GLY A 516 6.98 -25.28 16.82
N ALA A 517 7.08 -25.40 18.14
CA ALA A 517 6.63 -24.38 19.08
C ALA A 517 7.45 -23.08 18.94
N ALA A 518 8.78 -23.13 18.80
CA ALA A 518 9.61 -21.96 18.61
C ALA A 518 9.30 -21.21 17.31
N MET A 519 9.13 -21.93 16.20
CA MET A 519 8.72 -21.33 14.93
C MET A 519 7.36 -20.64 15.03
N TYR A 520 6.41 -21.25 15.75
CA TYR A 520 5.11 -20.62 16.00
C TYR A 520 5.25 -19.31 16.80
N VAL A 521 6.02 -19.33 17.89
CA VAL A 521 6.24 -18.14 18.72
C VAL A 521 6.89 -17.01 17.90
N LEU A 522 7.91 -17.32 17.09
CA LEU A 522 8.58 -16.34 16.22
C LEU A 522 7.61 -15.76 15.19
N MET A 523 6.84 -16.61 14.51
CA MET A 523 5.83 -16.19 13.54
C MET A 523 4.79 -15.25 14.18
N GLN A 524 4.32 -15.58 15.39
CA GLN A 524 3.33 -14.74 16.07
C GLN A 524 3.92 -13.39 16.50
N ILE A 525 5.16 -13.33 16.98
CA ILE A 525 5.81 -12.04 17.30
C ILE A 525 5.89 -11.14 16.06
N SER A 526 6.22 -11.71 14.89
CA SER A 526 6.21 -10.97 13.62
C SER A 526 4.80 -10.50 13.24
N ARG A 527 3.78 -11.36 13.38
CA ARG A 527 2.37 -11.00 13.14
C ARG A 527 1.90 -9.86 14.03
N LEU A 528 2.28 -9.86 15.32
CA LEU A 528 1.88 -8.82 16.27
C LEU A 528 2.34 -7.42 15.83
N GLY A 529 3.55 -7.30 15.29
CA GLY A 529 4.07 -6.03 14.78
C GLY A 529 3.25 -5.47 13.63
N ILE A 530 2.97 -6.32 12.63
CA ILE A 530 2.20 -5.96 11.43
C ILE A 530 0.76 -5.54 11.79
N VAL A 531 0.10 -6.33 12.63
CA VAL A 531 -1.31 -6.13 12.99
C VAL A 531 -1.52 -4.83 13.77
N LEU A 532 -0.52 -4.39 14.55
CA LEU A 532 -0.55 -3.11 15.25
C LEU A 532 -0.22 -1.93 14.34
N LEU A 533 0.73 -2.09 13.42
CA LEU A 533 1.24 -0.99 12.60
C LEU A 533 0.22 -0.52 11.55
N LEU A 534 -0.38 -1.44 10.79
CA LEU A 534 -1.27 -1.10 9.67
C LEU A 534 -2.44 -0.17 10.07
N PRO A 535 -3.25 -0.48 11.09
CA PRO A 535 -4.30 0.43 11.56
C PRO A 535 -3.74 1.71 12.17
N SER A 536 -2.55 1.69 12.77
CA SER A 536 -1.95 2.91 13.34
C SER A 536 -1.56 3.90 12.26
N LEU A 537 -1.01 3.43 11.13
CA LEU A 537 -0.70 4.26 9.97
C LEU A 537 -1.98 4.86 9.38
N ALA A 538 -2.97 4.01 9.12
CA ALA A 538 -4.22 4.46 8.51
C ALA A 538 -4.97 5.46 9.39
N LEU A 539 -4.98 5.26 10.71
CA LEU A 539 -5.63 6.18 11.63
C LEU A 539 -4.80 7.45 11.85
N SER A 540 -3.47 7.40 11.81
CA SER A 540 -2.64 8.59 11.94
C SER A 540 -2.88 9.60 10.82
N VAL A 541 -2.95 9.12 9.58
CA VAL A 541 -3.22 9.94 8.40
C VAL A 541 -4.57 10.67 8.51
N VAL A 542 -5.56 10.03 9.12
CA VAL A 542 -6.93 10.52 9.11
C VAL A 542 -7.32 11.25 10.41
N THR A 543 -6.71 10.91 11.55
CA THR A 543 -7.00 11.53 12.85
C THR A 543 -5.97 12.56 13.28
N GLY A 544 -4.80 12.61 12.63
CA GLY A 544 -3.65 13.43 13.03
C GLY A 544 -2.85 12.87 14.21
N VAL A 545 -3.34 11.80 14.86
CA VAL A 545 -2.66 11.19 16.02
C VAL A 545 -1.38 10.51 15.57
N ASP A 546 -0.29 10.72 16.32
CA ASP A 546 0.98 10.06 16.06
C ASP A 546 0.85 8.53 15.98
N VAL A 547 1.50 7.93 14.98
CA VAL A 547 1.49 6.48 14.73
C VAL A 547 1.97 5.71 15.96
N SER A 548 3.04 6.18 16.61
CA SER A 548 3.61 5.52 17.78
C SER A 548 2.65 5.55 18.97
N LEU A 549 1.94 6.66 19.16
CA LEU A 549 0.91 6.78 20.19
C LEU A 549 -0.26 5.80 19.94
N CYS A 550 -0.73 5.67 18.71
CA CYS A 550 -1.74 4.67 18.33
C CYS A 550 -1.28 3.24 18.68
N ILE A 551 -0.04 2.89 18.33
CA ILE A 551 0.57 1.58 18.64
C ILE A 551 0.62 1.36 20.16
N LEU A 552 1.08 2.35 20.92
CA LEU A 552 1.21 2.26 22.38
C LEU A 552 -0.14 2.07 23.08
N ILE A 553 -1.16 2.84 22.68
CA ILE A 553 -2.50 2.74 23.26
C ILE A 553 -3.07 1.34 23.04
N MET A 554 -3.04 0.83 21.80
CA MET A 554 -3.51 -0.53 21.49
C MET A 554 -2.73 -1.59 22.26
N GLY A 555 -1.39 -1.52 22.21
CA GLY A 555 -0.51 -2.48 22.85
C GLY A 555 -0.77 -2.58 24.36
N VAL A 556 -0.77 -1.44 25.06
CA VAL A 556 -1.00 -1.38 26.52
C VAL A 556 -2.38 -1.89 26.88
N LEU A 557 -3.44 -1.44 26.19
CA LEU A 557 -4.80 -1.86 26.51
C LEU A 557 -5.02 -3.35 26.27
N SER A 558 -4.55 -3.88 25.14
CA SER A 558 -4.62 -5.31 24.84
C SER A 558 -3.87 -6.16 25.87
N ILE A 559 -2.68 -5.73 26.30
CA ILE A 559 -1.95 -6.42 27.37
C ILE A 559 -2.79 -6.46 28.65
N VAL A 560 -3.32 -5.31 29.08
CA VAL A 560 -4.07 -5.19 30.35
C VAL A 560 -5.26 -6.15 30.38
N TYR A 561 -6.16 -6.09 29.40
CA TYR A 561 -7.38 -6.90 29.48
C TYR A 561 -7.12 -8.39 29.22
N THR A 562 -6.08 -8.75 28.43
CA THR A 562 -5.73 -10.14 28.13
C THR A 562 -5.10 -10.84 29.34
N VAL A 563 -4.18 -10.15 30.03
CA VAL A 563 -3.53 -10.65 31.25
C VAL A 563 -4.54 -10.86 32.38
N LEU A 564 -5.51 -9.95 32.49
CA LEU A 564 -6.56 -10.04 33.51
C LEU A 564 -7.55 -11.16 33.21
N GLY A 565 -8.07 -11.19 31.98
CA GLY A 565 -9.26 -11.96 31.64
C GLY A 565 -9.03 -13.34 31.03
N GLY A 566 -7.83 -13.64 30.52
CA GLY A 566 -7.55 -14.91 29.84
C GLY A 566 -8.39 -15.14 28.59
N ILE A 567 -8.40 -16.37 28.06
CA ILE A 567 -9.11 -16.71 26.81
C ILE A 567 -10.62 -16.43 26.88
N GLU A 568 -11.22 -16.47 28.07
CA GLU A 568 -12.63 -16.17 28.26
C GLU A 568 -12.94 -14.70 27.94
N ALA A 569 -12.13 -13.76 28.43
CA ALA A 569 -12.28 -12.36 28.08
C ALA A 569 -12.03 -12.13 26.60
N VAL A 570 -10.95 -12.71 26.04
CA VAL A 570 -10.60 -12.61 24.61
C VAL A 570 -11.79 -12.99 23.73
N ILE A 571 -12.44 -14.12 23.99
CA ILE A 571 -13.58 -14.57 23.19
C ILE A 571 -14.77 -13.60 23.28
N TRP A 572 -15.04 -13.05 24.47
CA TRP A 572 -16.17 -12.14 24.65
C TRP A 572 -15.90 -10.73 24.11
N THR A 573 -14.65 -10.26 24.17
CA THR A 573 -14.24 -9.03 23.48
C THR A 573 -14.35 -9.23 21.97
N ASP A 574 -13.86 -10.34 21.42
CA ASP A 574 -13.98 -10.64 19.97
C ASP A 574 -15.44 -10.58 19.50
N VAL A 575 -16.35 -11.19 20.26
CA VAL A 575 -17.79 -11.17 19.94
C VAL A 575 -18.31 -9.74 19.83
N MET A 576 -17.99 -8.88 20.81
CA MET A 576 -18.39 -7.48 20.79
C MET A 576 -17.76 -6.74 19.60
N GLN A 577 -16.47 -6.95 19.36
CA GLN A 577 -15.69 -6.30 18.32
C GLN A 577 -16.22 -6.63 16.93
N VAL A 578 -16.46 -7.92 16.64
CA VAL A 578 -17.05 -8.36 15.38
C VAL A 578 -18.44 -7.76 15.14
N MET A 579 -19.28 -7.69 16.17
CA MET A 579 -20.62 -7.10 16.02
C MET A 579 -20.56 -5.61 15.70
N VAL A 580 -19.71 -4.85 16.40
CA VAL A 580 -19.57 -3.41 16.16
C VAL A 580 -18.96 -3.16 14.78
N LEU A 581 -17.96 -3.95 14.41
CA LEU A 581 -17.26 -3.83 13.13
C LEU A 581 -18.16 -4.19 11.94
N LEU A 582 -18.81 -5.36 11.94
CA LEU A 582 -19.71 -5.74 10.85
C LEU A 582 -20.97 -4.87 10.81
N GLY A 583 -21.48 -4.47 11.98
CA GLY A 583 -22.61 -3.55 12.07
C GLY A 583 -22.30 -2.18 11.49
N GLY A 584 -21.12 -1.63 11.82
CA GLY A 584 -20.64 -0.38 11.26
C GLY A 584 -20.34 -0.46 9.76
N ALA A 585 -19.71 -1.55 9.30
CA ALA A 585 -19.46 -1.79 7.88
C ALA A 585 -20.79 -1.87 7.09
N LEU A 586 -21.78 -2.61 7.62
CA LEU A 586 -23.12 -2.68 7.03
C LEU A 586 -23.80 -1.31 7.01
N PHE A 587 -23.65 -0.51 8.07
CA PHE A 587 -24.13 0.87 8.09
C PHE A 587 -23.51 1.69 6.95
N CYS A 588 -22.19 1.65 6.76
CA CYS A 588 -21.51 2.33 5.66
C CYS A 588 -22.03 1.87 4.29
N LEU A 589 -22.19 0.56 4.10
CA LEU A 589 -22.69 -0.01 2.85
C LEU A 589 -24.09 0.51 2.49
N VAL A 590 -24.95 0.67 3.49
CA VAL A 590 -26.28 1.27 3.29
C VAL A 590 -26.19 2.78 3.09
N TRP A 591 -25.30 3.46 3.83
CA TRP A 591 -25.19 4.92 3.84
C TRP A 591 -24.60 5.52 2.56
N ILE A 592 -23.54 4.91 2.00
CA ILE A 592 -22.82 5.44 0.82
C ILE A 592 -23.77 5.68 -0.37
N PRO A 593 -24.60 4.71 -0.82
CA PRO A 593 -25.49 4.93 -1.96
C PRO A 593 -26.50 6.08 -1.74
N PHE A 594 -26.94 6.32 -0.51
CA PHE A 594 -27.82 7.45 -0.20
C PHE A 594 -27.10 8.79 -0.24
N GLN A 595 -25.78 8.83 -0.02
CA GLN A 595 -24.99 10.06 -0.17
C GLN A 595 -24.74 10.42 -1.63
N ILE A 596 -24.43 9.42 -2.48
CA ILE A 596 -24.22 9.63 -3.93
C ILE A 596 -25.51 10.16 -4.57
N GLY A 597 -26.65 9.59 -4.19
CA GLY A 597 -27.92 9.86 -4.85
C GLY A 597 -28.02 9.21 -6.23
N GLY A 598 -29.14 9.45 -6.93
CA GLY A 598 -29.41 8.87 -8.25
C GLY A 598 -30.22 7.56 -8.21
N GLN A 599 -30.54 7.04 -9.40
CA GLN A 599 -31.30 5.79 -9.53
C GLN A 599 -30.37 4.58 -9.36
N PRO A 600 -30.74 3.56 -8.56
CA PRO A 600 -29.89 2.37 -8.35
C PRO A 600 -29.48 1.65 -9.64
N SER A 601 -30.34 1.66 -10.67
CA SER A 601 -30.06 1.10 -11.99
C SER A 601 -28.92 1.83 -12.71
N ALA A 602 -28.85 3.16 -12.58
CA ALA A 602 -27.78 3.97 -13.17
C ALA A 602 -26.44 3.72 -12.47
N LEU A 603 -26.45 3.66 -11.14
CA LEU A 603 -25.25 3.32 -10.36
C LEU A 603 -24.73 1.92 -10.72
N LEU A 604 -25.62 0.93 -10.81
CA LEU A 604 -25.24 -0.42 -11.21
C LEU A 604 -24.65 -0.46 -12.62
N HIS A 605 -25.23 0.29 -13.57
CA HIS A 605 -24.69 0.39 -14.93
C HIS A 605 -23.28 0.97 -14.94
N GLN A 606 -23.01 2.02 -14.14
CA GLN A 606 -21.69 2.62 -14.00
C GLN A 606 -20.65 1.61 -13.48
N VAL A 607 -20.99 0.87 -12.42
CA VAL A 607 -20.12 -0.19 -11.87
C VAL A 607 -19.79 -1.27 -12.89
N MET A 608 -20.78 -1.68 -13.69
CA MET A 608 -20.59 -2.69 -14.73
C MET A 608 -19.72 -2.17 -15.88
N SER A 609 -19.88 -0.90 -16.30
CA SER A 609 -19.04 -0.30 -17.33
C SER A 609 -17.60 -0.07 -16.89
N ASP A 610 -17.38 0.13 -15.58
CA ASP A 610 -16.06 0.27 -14.96
C ASP A 610 -15.44 -1.09 -14.56
N GLU A 611 -16.03 -2.20 -15.01
CA GLU A 611 -15.52 -3.57 -14.83
C GLU A 611 -15.22 -3.96 -13.36
N LYS A 612 -15.88 -3.32 -12.39
CA LYS A 612 -15.65 -3.58 -10.95
C LYS A 612 -16.11 -4.97 -10.48
N PHE A 613 -16.95 -5.63 -11.27
CA PHE A 613 -17.35 -7.04 -11.10
C PHE A 613 -16.67 -7.95 -12.14
N SER A 614 -15.45 -7.60 -12.55
CA SER A 614 -14.69 -8.30 -13.58
C SER A 614 -14.80 -9.83 -13.46
N PRO A 615 -14.92 -10.54 -14.59
CA PRO A 615 -14.97 -11.98 -14.59
C PRO A 615 -13.67 -12.52 -14.00
N VAL A 616 -13.80 -13.56 -13.20
CA VAL A 616 -12.67 -14.25 -12.59
C VAL A 616 -11.65 -14.65 -13.67
N ASN A 617 -10.37 -14.29 -13.47
CA ASN A 617 -9.30 -14.73 -14.36
C ASN A 617 -9.07 -16.24 -14.23
N LEU A 618 -9.28 -16.99 -15.32
CA LEU A 618 -9.15 -18.45 -15.39
C LEU A 618 -7.87 -18.92 -16.07
N ASP A 619 -6.98 -18.01 -16.45
CA ASP A 619 -5.74 -18.33 -17.13
C ASP A 619 -4.86 -19.24 -16.27
N PHE A 620 -4.15 -20.16 -16.92
CA PHE A 620 -3.16 -21.04 -16.27
C PHE A 620 -1.82 -20.31 -16.09
N ASP A 621 -1.88 -19.19 -15.37
CA ASP A 621 -0.72 -18.40 -14.96
C ASP A 621 -0.62 -18.37 -13.43
N PHE A 622 0.53 -18.79 -12.90
CA PHE A 622 0.82 -18.83 -11.46
C PHE A 622 1.61 -17.62 -10.97
N THR A 623 1.89 -16.65 -11.86
CA THR A 623 2.56 -15.39 -11.55
C THR A 623 1.58 -14.26 -11.23
N GLN A 624 0.30 -14.43 -11.63
CA GLN A 624 -0.79 -13.48 -11.43
C GLN A 624 -1.84 -14.04 -10.44
N PRO A 625 -2.70 -13.21 -9.83
CA PRO A 625 -3.76 -13.66 -8.91
C PRO A 625 -4.96 -14.29 -9.66
N THR A 626 -4.71 -15.32 -10.47
CA THR A 626 -5.73 -16.11 -11.16
C THR A 626 -6.59 -16.91 -10.16
N LEU A 627 -7.75 -17.42 -10.59
CA LEU A 627 -8.61 -18.24 -9.74
C LEU A 627 -7.86 -19.41 -9.11
N TRP A 628 -6.98 -20.05 -9.88
CA TRP A 628 -6.21 -21.21 -9.44
C TRP A 628 -5.22 -20.82 -8.35
N VAL A 629 -4.51 -19.71 -8.52
CA VAL A 629 -3.60 -19.15 -7.51
C VAL A 629 -4.35 -18.80 -6.24
N VAL A 630 -5.48 -18.12 -6.38
CA VAL A 630 -6.33 -17.68 -5.26
C VAL A 630 -6.91 -18.87 -4.50
N ILE A 631 -7.46 -19.87 -5.17
CA ILE A 631 -8.05 -21.06 -4.53
C ILE A 631 -6.95 -21.93 -3.90
N ILE A 632 -5.87 -22.26 -4.62
CA ILE A 632 -4.81 -23.13 -4.10
C ILE A 632 -4.12 -22.48 -2.90
N GLY A 633 -3.76 -21.20 -3.04
CA GLY A 633 -3.16 -20.41 -1.96
C GLY A 633 -4.10 -20.25 -0.76
N GLY A 634 -5.37 -19.94 -1.01
CA GLY A 634 -6.40 -19.79 0.02
C GLY A 634 -6.69 -21.09 0.78
N LEU A 635 -6.84 -22.22 0.06
CA LEU A 635 -7.03 -23.54 0.68
C LEU A 635 -5.83 -23.91 1.56
N ALA A 636 -4.60 -23.75 1.06
CA ALA A 636 -3.40 -24.04 1.84
C ALA A 636 -3.31 -23.16 3.09
N SER A 637 -3.51 -21.86 2.94
CA SER A 637 -3.49 -20.89 4.03
C SER A 637 -4.53 -21.23 5.11
N ASN A 638 -5.75 -21.60 4.70
CA ASN A 638 -6.81 -21.96 5.63
C ASN A 638 -6.59 -23.32 6.30
N ILE A 639 -6.00 -24.30 5.61
CA ILE A 639 -5.60 -25.56 6.25
C ILE A 639 -4.54 -25.30 7.33
N ILE A 640 -3.55 -24.44 7.07
CA ILE A 640 -2.53 -24.06 8.05
C ILE A 640 -3.18 -23.37 9.25
N GLN A 641 -4.01 -22.35 9.01
CA GLN A 641 -4.66 -21.57 10.07
C GLN A 641 -5.57 -22.44 10.95
N TYR A 642 -6.43 -23.27 10.36
CA TYR A 642 -7.38 -24.07 11.14
C TYR A 642 -6.79 -25.39 11.64
N GLY A 643 -5.71 -25.88 11.04
CA GLY A 643 -5.13 -27.20 11.30
C GLY A 643 -3.84 -27.18 12.13
N SER A 644 -3.15 -26.05 12.23
CA SER A 644 -1.86 -25.95 12.96
C SER A 644 -1.68 -24.68 13.81
N ASP A 645 -2.51 -23.64 13.64
CA ASP A 645 -2.39 -22.41 14.44
C ASP A 645 -3.06 -22.58 15.81
N GLN A 646 -2.28 -22.40 16.88
CA GLN A 646 -2.79 -22.46 18.25
C GLN A 646 -3.91 -21.44 18.53
N THR A 647 -3.95 -20.27 17.89
CA THR A 647 -5.02 -19.28 18.09
C THR A 647 -6.39 -19.85 17.73
N VAL A 648 -6.47 -20.71 16.71
CA VAL A 648 -7.72 -21.34 16.28
C VAL A 648 -7.94 -22.65 17.04
N ILE A 649 -6.91 -23.50 17.14
CA ILE A 649 -7.02 -24.82 17.79
C ILE A 649 -7.45 -24.68 19.25
N GLN A 650 -6.95 -23.66 19.95
CA GLN A 650 -7.30 -23.39 21.33
C GLN A 650 -8.82 -23.15 21.51
N ARG A 651 -9.48 -22.48 20.55
CA ARG A 651 -10.93 -22.25 20.56
C ARG A 651 -11.74 -23.53 20.34
N TYR A 652 -11.17 -24.55 19.72
CA TYR A 652 -11.81 -25.87 19.66
C TYR A 652 -11.95 -26.48 21.05
N LEU A 653 -11.06 -26.13 21.98
CA LEU A 653 -10.96 -26.70 23.32
C LEU A 653 -11.73 -25.89 24.38
N THR A 654 -12.26 -24.71 24.05
CA THR A 654 -13.01 -23.87 25.00
C THR A 654 -14.48 -24.24 25.14
N THR A 655 -14.98 -25.15 24.31
CA THR A 655 -16.38 -25.60 24.30
C THR A 655 -16.52 -27.01 24.90
N LYS A 656 -17.69 -27.32 25.47
CA LYS A 656 -17.93 -28.58 26.21
C LYS A 656 -17.78 -29.85 25.37
N THR A 657 -18.27 -29.87 24.13
CA THR A 657 -18.36 -31.09 23.32
C THR A 657 -17.78 -30.90 21.93
N GLU A 658 -17.39 -32.00 21.28
CA GLU A 658 -16.92 -32.00 19.90
C GLU A 658 -17.98 -31.43 18.95
N GLN A 659 -19.25 -31.79 19.13
CA GLN A 659 -20.35 -31.20 18.37
C GLN A 659 -20.48 -29.68 18.57
N SER A 660 -20.29 -29.20 19.80
CA SER A 660 -20.31 -27.76 20.10
C SER A 660 -19.16 -27.05 19.39
N ALA A 661 -17.95 -27.61 19.40
CA ALA A 661 -16.82 -27.06 18.66
C ALA A 661 -17.06 -27.08 17.14
N ALA A 662 -17.63 -28.17 16.59
CA ALA A 662 -17.98 -28.28 15.18
C ALA A 662 -19.00 -27.21 14.76
N ASN A 663 -20.01 -26.96 15.61
CA ASN A 663 -20.97 -25.89 15.38
C ASN A 663 -20.30 -24.51 15.41
N GLY A 664 -19.33 -24.30 16.31
CA GLY A 664 -18.54 -23.06 16.34
C GLY A 664 -17.74 -22.83 15.06
N ILE A 665 -17.04 -23.85 14.54
CA ILE A 665 -16.32 -23.76 13.26
C ILE A 665 -17.30 -23.45 12.11
N LYS A 666 -18.47 -24.10 12.07
CA LYS A 666 -19.51 -23.81 11.07
C LYS A 666 -19.97 -22.35 11.15
N THR A 667 -20.21 -21.84 12.35
CA THR A 667 -20.61 -20.44 12.56
C THR A 667 -19.55 -19.48 12.02
N GLY A 668 -18.29 -19.67 12.43
CA GLY A 668 -17.20 -18.82 11.96
C GLY A 668 -17.05 -18.85 10.44
N ALA A 669 -17.11 -20.04 9.83
CA ALA A 669 -17.02 -20.20 8.38
C ALA A 669 -18.21 -19.53 7.65
N TRP A 670 -19.45 -19.72 8.12
CA TRP A 670 -20.63 -19.10 7.52
C TRP A 670 -20.65 -17.57 7.62
N MET A 671 -20.00 -16.98 8.62
CA MET A 671 -19.86 -15.52 8.74
C MET A 671 -18.96 -14.92 7.68
N VAL A 672 -18.06 -15.71 7.07
CA VAL A 672 -17.15 -15.23 6.03
C VAL A 672 -17.92 -14.74 4.81
N LEU A 673 -18.94 -15.47 4.36
CA LEU A 673 -19.72 -15.09 3.17
C LEU A 673 -20.39 -13.70 3.28
N PRO A 674 -21.24 -13.41 4.30
CA PRO A 674 -21.84 -12.09 4.42
C PRO A 674 -20.79 -11.01 4.67
N SER A 675 -19.72 -11.30 5.41
CA SER A 675 -18.66 -10.31 5.63
C SER A 675 -17.91 -9.95 4.33
N ALA A 676 -17.58 -10.94 3.51
CA ALA A 676 -16.91 -10.74 2.23
C ALA A 676 -17.80 -9.91 1.31
N LEU A 677 -19.09 -10.24 1.20
CA LEU A 677 -20.05 -9.44 0.44
C LEU A 677 -20.08 -7.99 0.93
N ILE A 678 -20.14 -7.76 2.25
CA ILE A 678 -20.15 -6.40 2.81
C ILE A 678 -18.88 -5.64 2.43
N PHE A 679 -17.68 -6.17 2.68
CA PHE A 679 -16.43 -5.44 2.45
C PHE A 679 -16.15 -5.17 0.97
N PHE A 680 -16.35 -6.16 0.10
CA PHE A 680 -16.18 -5.95 -1.33
C PHE A 680 -17.22 -4.96 -1.88
N SER A 681 -18.48 -5.02 -1.43
CA SER A 681 -19.49 -4.03 -1.81
C SER A 681 -19.18 -2.63 -1.29
N ILE A 682 -18.58 -2.48 -0.10
CA ILE A 682 -18.11 -1.18 0.39
C ILE A 682 -17.03 -0.64 -0.55
N GLY A 683 -16.05 -1.44 -0.97
CA GLY A 683 -15.02 -0.98 -1.90
C GLY A 683 -15.59 -0.47 -3.22
N THR A 684 -16.53 -1.21 -3.81
CA THR A 684 -17.26 -0.75 -5.01
C THR A 684 -18.09 0.51 -4.76
N ALA A 685 -18.73 0.62 -3.58
CA ALA A 685 -19.49 1.81 -3.21
C ALA A 685 -18.59 3.04 -3.01
N LEU A 686 -17.41 2.87 -2.41
CA LEU A 686 -16.40 3.92 -2.29
C LEU A 686 -15.90 4.37 -3.67
N PHE A 687 -15.73 3.42 -4.61
CA PHE A 687 -15.30 3.75 -5.98
C PHE A 687 -16.33 4.64 -6.65
N LEU A 688 -17.60 4.25 -6.59
CA LEU A 688 -18.69 5.09 -7.09
C LEU A 688 -18.77 6.44 -6.39
N PHE A 689 -18.57 6.47 -5.07
CA PHE A 689 -18.63 7.70 -4.30
C PHE A 689 -17.58 8.71 -4.76
N PHE A 690 -16.30 8.32 -4.75
CA PHE A 690 -15.22 9.23 -5.15
C PHE A 690 -15.19 9.52 -6.65
N LYS A 691 -15.75 8.64 -7.49
CA LYS A 691 -15.94 8.93 -8.92
C LYS A 691 -17.02 9.99 -9.17
N ASN A 692 -18.07 10.03 -8.35
CA ASN A 692 -19.14 11.03 -8.45
C ASN A 692 -18.85 12.32 -7.63
N HIS A 693 -17.93 12.25 -6.67
CA HIS A 693 -17.50 13.35 -5.81
C HIS A 693 -15.96 13.42 -5.71
N PRO A 694 -15.26 13.67 -6.84
CA PRO A 694 -13.79 13.72 -6.85
C PRO A 694 -13.23 14.83 -5.95
N ASP A 695 -13.99 15.91 -5.71
CA ASP A 695 -13.70 17.00 -4.77
C ASP A 695 -13.49 16.56 -3.32
N THR A 696 -13.97 15.36 -2.96
CA THR A 696 -13.84 14.80 -1.61
C THR A 696 -12.65 13.84 -1.46
N LEU A 697 -11.94 13.54 -2.54
CA LEU A 697 -10.80 12.64 -2.53
C LEU A 697 -9.51 13.42 -2.22
N ASN A 698 -8.85 13.08 -1.12
CA ASN A 698 -7.60 13.72 -0.76
C ASN A 698 -6.45 13.19 -1.64
N PRO A 699 -5.78 14.03 -2.47
CA PRO A 699 -4.67 13.60 -3.32
C PRO A 699 -3.41 13.22 -2.54
N THR A 700 -3.33 13.55 -1.25
CA THR A 700 -2.17 13.31 -0.38
C THR A 700 -2.23 11.97 0.38
N LEU A 701 -3.24 11.13 0.15
CA LEU A 701 -3.33 9.82 0.79
C LEU A 701 -2.16 8.94 0.35
N GLU A 702 -1.28 8.57 1.28
CA GLU A 702 -0.05 7.82 0.99
C GLU A 702 -0.30 6.37 0.58
N ASN A 703 -1.40 5.76 1.06
CA ASN A 703 -1.74 4.37 0.79
C ASN A 703 -3.24 4.20 0.53
N THR A 704 -3.58 3.43 -0.51
CA THR A 704 -4.95 3.08 -0.87
C THR A 704 -5.72 2.41 0.27
N ASP A 705 -5.06 1.67 1.16
CA ASP A 705 -5.67 1.06 2.36
C ASP A 705 -6.34 2.09 3.29
N THR A 706 -5.95 3.37 3.18
CA THR A 706 -6.52 4.48 3.96
C THR A 706 -7.82 5.03 3.38
N ILE A 707 -8.26 4.59 2.19
CA ILE A 707 -9.44 5.16 1.50
C ILE A 707 -10.73 4.98 2.31
N PHE A 708 -10.92 3.83 2.95
CA PHE A 708 -12.10 3.57 3.76
C PHE A 708 -12.06 4.31 5.11
N PRO A 709 -10.95 4.29 5.87
CA PRO A 709 -10.75 5.18 7.02
C PRO A 709 -10.96 6.67 6.69
N TRP A 710 -10.42 7.14 5.56
CA TRP A 710 -10.60 8.51 5.08
C TRP A 710 -12.09 8.84 4.92
N TYR A 711 -12.84 7.99 4.22
CA TYR A 711 -14.28 8.15 4.08
C TYR A 711 -15.02 8.14 5.44
N ILE A 712 -14.64 7.24 6.37
CA ILE A 712 -15.27 7.14 7.69
C ILE A 712 -15.15 8.47 8.45
N VAL A 713 -14.00 9.14 8.39
CA VAL A 713 -13.78 10.37 9.14
C VAL A 713 -14.25 11.61 8.39
N SER A 714 -14.09 11.66 7.06
CA SER A 714 -14.44 12.85 6.28
C SER A 714 -15.92 12.93 5.90
N GLN A 715 -16.64 11.80 5.82
CA GLN A 715 -18.01 11.78 5.27
C GLN A 715 -19.09 11.29 6.25
N LEU A 716 -18.73 10.59 7.33
CA LEU A 716 -19.74 10.15 8.30
C LEU A 716 -19.98 11.18 9.42
N PRO A 717 -21.15 11.15 10.07
CA PRO A 717 -21.42 12.01 11.20
C PRO A 717 -20.51 11.73 12.40
N GLU A 718 -20.20 12.77 13.18
CA GLU A 718 -19.55 12.61 14.48
C GLU A 718 -20.33 11.64 15.39
N GLY A 719 -19.60 10.91 16.23
CA GLY A 719 -20.06 9.77 17.00
C GLY A 719 -20.01 8.47 16.22
N ILE A 720 -20.56 8.43 15.00
CA ILE A 720 -20.53 7.22 14.14
C ILE A 720 -19.11 6.98 13.63
N SER A 721 -18.43 8.02 13.14
CA SER A 721 -17.01 7.94 12.76
C SER A 721 -16.17 7.43 13.93
N GLY A 722 -16.37 7.99 15.13
CA GLY A 722 -15.69 7.56 16.35
C GLY A 722 -15.92 6.09 16.69
N LEU A 723 -17.15 5.60 16.56
CA LEU A 723 -17.48 4.19 16.80
C LEU A 723 -16.81 3.26 15.78
N LEU A 724 -16.77 3.65 14.51
CA LEU A 724 -16.13 2.87 13.46
C LEU A 724 -14.61 2.86 13.58
N ILE A 725 -13.99 4.00 13.90
CA ILE A 725 -12.56 4.05 14.23
C ILE A 725 -12.27 3.18 15.46
N ALA A 726 -13.11 3.22 16.49
CA ALA A 726 -12.99 2.33 17.63
C ALA A 726 -13.11 0.85 17.23
N ALA A 727 -13.94 0.52 16.24
CA ALA A 727 -14.06 -0.82 15.67
C ALA A 727 -12.79 -1.27 14.93
N VAL A 728 -12.12 -0.38 14.20
CA VAL A 728 -10.82 -0.64 13.55
C VAL A 728 -9.76 -0.99 14.60
N PHE A 729 -9.65 -0.15 15.64
CA PHE A 729 -8.80 -0.42 16.80
C PHE A 729 -9.12 -1.80 17.41
N ALA A 730 -10.40 -2.09 17.59
CA ALA A 730 -10.87 -3.36 18.13
C ALA A 730 -10.48 -4.59 17.28
N ALA A 731 -10.57 -4.50 15.96
CA ALA A 731 -10.18 -5.57 15.05
C ALA A 731 -8.69 -5.92 15.20
N ALA A 732 -7.84 -4.90 15.34
CA ALA A 732 -6.41 -5.08 15.58
C ALA A 732 -6.17 -5.74 16.94
N MET A 733 -6.85 -5.25 17.97
CA MET A 733 -6.75 -5.76 19.33
C MET A 733 -7.21 -7.22 19.47
N SER A 734 -8.26 -7.64 18.74
CA SER A 734 -8.76 -9.05 18.66
C SER A 734 -7.73 -10.05 18.09
N SER A 735 -6.87 -9.57 17.20
CA SER A 735 -5.78 -10.39 16.66
C SER A 735 -4.58 -10.42 17.63
N LEU A 736 -4.31 -9.29 18.29
CA LEU A 736 -3.23 -9.11 19.26
C LEU A 736 -3.47 -9.94 20.53
N ASP A 737 -4.64 -9.85 21.14
CA ASP A 737 -4.99 -10.59 22.37
C ASP A 737 -4.96 -12.12 22.19
N SER A 738 -5.49 -12.60 21.07
CA SER A 738 -5.51 -14.00 20.66
C SER A 738 -4.10 -14.55 20.50
N SER A 739 -3.23 -13.78 19.85
CA SER A 739 -1.84 -14.17 19.62
C SER A 739 -1.02 -14.13 20.92
N MET A 740 -1.22 -13.12 21.78
CA MET A 740 -0.57 -13.08 23.09
C MET A 740 -1.00 -14.26 23.97
N ASN A 741 -2.29 -14.58 24.01
CA ASN A 741 -2.79 -15.70 24.80
C ASN A 741 -2.30 -17.05 24.24
N SER A 742 -2.30 -17.23 22.92
CA SER A 742 -1.83 -18.48 22.30
C SER A 742 -0.33 -18.68 22.49
N VAL A 743 0.49 -17.65 22.31
CA VAL A 743 1.95 -17.71 22.56
C VAL A 743 2.21 -17.96 24.04
N SER A 744 1.48 -17.30 24.94
CA SER A 744 1.58 -17.60 26.37
C SER A 744 1.24 -19.06 26.68
N THR A 745 0.26 -19.63 25.99
CA THR A 745 -0.10 -21.05 26.12
C THR A 745 1.06 -21.94 25.69
N VAL A 746 1.61 -21.68 24.50
CA VAL A 746 2.72 -22.45 23.93
C VAL A 746 3.97 -22.36 24.82
N ILE A 747 4.39 -21.16 25.23
CA ILE A 747 5.56 -20.99 26.10
C ILE A 747 5.36 -21.71 27.44
N THR A 748 4.19 -21.58 28.04
CA THR A 748 3.91 -22.21 29.34
C THR A 748 3.89 -23.74 29.23
N GLN A 749 3.24 -24.31 28.22
CA GLN A 749 3.08 -25.76 28.10
C GLN A 749 4.28 -26.45 27.45
N ASP A 750 4.97 -25.80 26.51
CA ASP A 750 6.02 -26.42 25.68
C ASP A 750 7.45 -26.09 26.15
N PHE A 751 7.66 -24.98 26.85
CA PHE A 751 9.00 -24.54 27.27
C PHE A 751 9.17 -24.38 28.78
N TYR A 752 8.08 -24.23 29.54
CA TYR A 752 8.16 -24.07 31.00
C TYR A 752 7.79 -25.36 31.73
N LYS A 753 6.56 -25.84 31.55
CA LYS A 753 6.02 -27.01 32.26
C LYS A 753 6.85 -28.30 32.10
N PRO A 754 7.39 -28.65 30.91
CA PRO A 754 8.12 -29.91 30.74
C PRO A 754 9.40 -30.02 31.57
N TYR A 755 9.92 -28.89 32.09
CA TYR A 755 11.14 -28.84 32.88
C TYR A 755 10.89 -28.67 34.39
N LEU A 756 9.62 -28.65 34.82
CA LEU A 756 9.26 -28.56 36.23
C LEU A 756 9.10 -29.95 36.85
N THR A 757 9.72 -30.16 38.01
CA THR A 757 9.59 -31.38 38.82
C THR A 757 8.29 -31.42 39.64
N SER A 758 7.70 -30.26 39.95
CA SER A 758 6.40 -30.13 40.61
C SER A 758 5.74 -28.83 40.19
N VAL A 759 4.47 -28.87 39.77
CA VAL A 759 3.76 -27.69 39.26
C VAL A 759 2.85 -27.12 40.36
N ASP A 760 3.19 -25.93 40.85
CA ASP A 760 2.28 -25.09 41.62
C ASP A 760 1.41 -24.30 40.63
N GLU A 761 0.12 -24.59 40.62
CA GLU A 761 -0.86 -24.03 39.69
C GLU A 761 -0.91 -22.49 39.75
N GLN A 762 -0.69 -21.88 40.92
CA GLN A 762 -0.64 -20.42 41.04
C GLN A 762 0.63 -19.84 40.42
N LYS A 763 1.78 -20.53 40.56
CA LYS A 763 3.03 -20.12 39.92
C LYS A 763 2.96 -20.30 38.41
N GLU A 764 2.33 -21.37 37.92
CA GLU A 764 2.09 -21.59 36.48
C GLU A 764 1.19 -20.48 35.91
N LEU A 765 0.10 -20.12 36.60
CA LEU A 765 -0.77 -19.02 36.18
C LEU A 765 -0.06 -17.66 36.22
N SER A 766 0.74 -17.41 37.27
CA SER A 766 1.55 -16.18 37.36
C SER A 766 2.58 -16.10 36.22
N PHE A 767 3.21 -17.24 35.88
CA PHE A 767 4.13 -17.32 34.76
C PHE A 767 3.44 -17.03 33.43
N ALA A 768 2.29 -17.65 33.16
CA ALA A 768 1.48 -17.38 31.96
C ALA A 768 1.14 -15.89 31.82
N ARG A 769 0.69 -15.24 32.90
CA ARG A 769 0.43 -13.80 32.92
C ARG A 769 1.67 -12.97 32.60
N LYS A 770 2.83 -13.29 33.18
CA LYS A 770 4.10 -12.61 32.90
C LYS A 770 4.52 -12.78 31.44
N VAL A 771 4.40 -13.99 30.89
CA VAL A 771 4.70 -14.26 29.47
C VAL A 771 3.78 -13.44 28.57
N THR A 772 2.48 -13.37 28.87
CA THR A 772 1.52 -12.55 28.12
C THR A 772 1.98 -11.08 28.07
N VAL A 773 2.41 -10.50 29.20
CA VAL A 773 2.97 -9.13 29.26
C VAL A 773 4.23 -9.01 28.40
N VAL A 774 5.19 -9.92 28.54
CA VAL A 774 6.46 -9.90 27.79
C VAL A 774 6.21 -9.96 26.29
N ILE A 775 5.34 -10.86 25.82
CA ILE A 775 5.03 -11.02 24.40
C ILE A 775 4.29 -9.80 23.86
N GLY A 776 3.36 -9.23 24.63
CA GLY A 776 2.71 -7.98 24.22
C GLY A 776 3.68 -6.80 24.12
N MET A 777 4.62 -6.67 25.06
CA MET A 777 5.69 -5.66 25.00
C MET A 777 6.60 -5.89 23.79
N LEU A 778 6.98 -7.14 23.50
CA LEU A 778 7.77 -7.48 22.32
C LEU A 778 7.02 -7.17 21.03
N GLY A 779 5.74 -7.54 20.91
CA GLY A 779 4.92 -7.23 19.74
C GLY A 779 4.74 -5.73 19.52
N THR A 780 4.49 -4.98 20.60
CA THR A 780 4.41 -3.51 20.57
C THR A 780 5.74 -2.89 20.17
N GLY A 781 6.86 -3.39 20.71
CA GLY A 781 8.21 -2.95 20.35
C GLY A 781 8.55 -3.25 18.88
N THR A 782 8.16 -4.42 18.36
CA THR A 782 8.30 -4.77 16.95
C THR A 782 7.50 -3.81 16.07
N ALA A 783 6.25 -3.47 16.44
CA ALA A 783 5.44 -2.50 15.70
C ALA A 783 6.10 -1.10 15.66
N LEU A 784 6.63 -0.62 16.80
CA LEU A 784 7.35 0.66 16.86
C LEU A 784 8.63 0.65 16.03
N LEU A 785 9.36 -0.46 16.02
CA LEU A 785 10.55 -0.61 15.17
C LEU A 785 10.15 -0.57 13.70
N MET A 786 9.11 -1.32 13.32
CA MET A 786 8.59 -1.35 11.95
C MET A 786 8.01 -0.01 11.50
N ALA A 787 7.47 0.81 12.39
CA ALA A 787 6.96 2.14 12.07
C ALA A 787 8.05 3.10 11.54
N ASN A 788 9.31 2.83 11.86
CA ASN A 788 10.47 3.58 11.38
C ASN A 788 11.14 2.93 10.16
N LEU A 789 10.61 1.80 9.68
CA LEU A 789 11.07 1.14 8.47
C LEU A 789 10.14 1.52 7.31
N ASN A 790 10.71 1.89 6.17
CA ASN A 790 9.96 2.17 4.93
C ASN A 790 9.47 0.85 4.29
N ILE A 791 8.48 0.20 4.93
CA ILE A 791 7.87 -1.04 4.44
C ILE A 791 6.80 -0.70 3.40
N LEU A 792 7.06 -1.03 2.13
CA LEU A 792 6.18 -0.73 1.00
C LEU A 792 4.79 -1.37 1.13
N SER A 793 4.71 -2.61 1.62
CA SER A 793 3.46 -3.37 1.74
C SER A 793 3.47 -4.27 2.98
N LEU A 794 2.67 -3.90 3.98
CA LEU A 794 2.49 -4.70 5.20
C LEU A 794 1.74 -6.00 4.92
N TRP A 795 0.85 -6.01 3.92
CA TRP A 795 0.15 -7.21 3.45
C TRP A 795 1.14 -8.24 2.89
N ASP A 796 2.08 -7.80 2.05
CA ASP A 796 3.06 -8.71 1.46
C ASP A 796 4.03 -9.22 2.53
N GLN A 797 4.46 -8.34 3.43
CA GLN A 797 5.31 -8.72 4.55
C GLN A 797 4.64 -9.78 5.44
N PHE A 798 3.32 -9.68 5.66
CA PHE A 798 2.54 -10.67 6.39
C PHE A 798 2.52 -12.02 5.67
N ASN A 799 2.15 -12.03 4.38
CA ASN A 799 2.06 -13.26 3.61
C ASN A 799 3.43 -13.94 3.46
N GLU A 800 4.51 -13.15 3.38
CA GLU A 800 5.87 -13.67 3.38
C GLU A 800 6.20 -14.41 4.68
N VAL A 801 5.90 -13.80 5.84
CA VAL A 801 6.09 -14.44 7.15
C VAL A 801 5.25 -15.73 7.26
N VAL A 802 3.99 -15.70 6.80
CA VAL A 802 3.12 -16.89 6.77
C VAL A 802 3.71 -17.99 5.89
N GLY A 803 4.19 -17.66 4.69
CA GLY A 803 4.83 -18.62 3.79
C GLY A 803 6.07 -19.28 4.39
N LEU A 804 6.96 -18.49 4.98
CA LEU A 804 8.24 -18.94 5.53
C LEU A 804 8.08 -19.82 6.77
N PHE A 805 7.20 -19.46 7.71
CA PHE A 805 7.06 -20.16 8.98
C PHE A 805 5.82 -21.05 9.03
N ALA A 806 4.65 -20.52 8.71
CA ALA A 806 3.37 -21.22 8.87
C ALA A 806 3.20 -22.35 7.85
N GLY A 807 3.64 -22.14 6.61
CA GLY A 807 3.65 -23.16 5.55
C GLY A 807 4.33 -24.45 6.01
N GLY A 808 5.58 -24.35 6.47
CA GLY A 808 6.35 -25.50 6.95
C GLY A 808 5.70 -26.20 8.15
N LEU A 809 5.17 -25.43 9.12
CA LEU A 809 4.45 -25.98 10.27
C LEU A 809 3.19 -26.76 9.85
N GLY A 810 2.38 -26.22 8.93
CA GLY A 810 1.22 -26.92 8.41
C GLY A 810 1.58 -28.24 7.75
N GLY A 811 2.66 -28.26 6.95
CA GLY A 811 3.19 -29.49 6.34
C GLY A 811 3.65 -30.53 7.37
N LEU A 812 4.28 -30.09 8.47
CA LEU A 812 4.68 -30.95 9.57
C LEU A 812 3.49 -31.60 10.29
N PHE A 813 2.43 -30.85 10.57
CA PHE A 813 1.21 -31.38 11.18
C PHE A 813 0.49 -32.36 10.25
N LEU A 814 0.34 -32.01 8.96
CA LEU A 814 -0.22 -32.92 7.97
C LEU A 814 0.55 -34.24 7.88
N LEU A 815 1.88 -34.17 7.88
CA LEU A 815 2.75 -35.34 7.85
C LEU A 815 2.53 -36.23 9.07
N GLY A 816 2.49 -35.63 10.26
CA GLY A 816 2.24 -36.35 11.51
C GLY A 816 0.87 -37.04 11.53
N ILE A 817 -0.19 -36.27 11.23
CA ILE A 817 -1.59 -36.70 11.38
C ILE A 817 -1.93 -37.82 10.39
N PHE A 818 -1.48 -37.70 9.14
CA PHE A 818 -1.93 -38.55 8.04
C PHE A 818 -0.96 -39.65 7.62
N THR A 819 0.27 -39.71 8.17
CA THR A 819 1.24 -40.74 7.77
C THR A 819 1.75 -41.59 8.94
N LYS A 820 1.83 -42.91 8.71
CA LYS A 820 2.36 -43.88 9.68
C LYS A 820 3.89 -44.07 9.57
N LYS A 821 4.46 -43.73 8.41
CA LYS A 821 5.89 -43.94 8.10
C LYS A 821 6.78 -42.77 8.53
N ALA A 822 6.21 -41.59 8.82
CA ALA A 822 7.01 -40.45 9.22
C ALA A 822 7.68 -40.65 10.59
N ASN A 823 8.92 -40.19 10.72
CA ASN A 823 9.69 -40.20 11.97
C ASN A 823 10.25 -38.80 12.27
N GLY A 824 10.70 -38.57 13.51
CA GLY A 824 11.05 -37.22 13.96
C GLY A 824 12.28 -36.61 13.26
N ALA A 825 13.28 -37.43 12.92
CA ALA A 825 14.45 -36.96 12.19
C ALA A 825 14.10 -36.55 10.75
N GLY A 826 13.31 -37.38 10.06
CA GLY A 826 12.79 -37.06 8.74
C GLY A 826 11.91 -35.81 8.74
N ALA A 827 11.00 -35.71 9.70
CA ALA A 827 10.09 -34.57 9.85
C ALA A 827 10.84 -33.23 10.07
N LEU A 828 11.83 -33.20 10.96
CA LEU A 828 12.67 -32.01 11.19
C LEU A 828 13.52 -31.66 9.97
N THR A 829 14.10 -32.66 9.31
CA THR A 829 14.90 -32.46 8.08
C THR A 829 14.02 -31.87 6.98
N GLY A 830 12.81 -32.40 6.80
CA GLY A 830 11.83 -31.87 5.85
C GLY A 830 11.42 -30.43 6.14
N LEU A 831 11.23 -30.08 7.41
CA LEU A 831 10.90 -28.71 7.83
C LEU A 831 12.03 -27.72 7.50
N ILE A 832 13.28 -28.07 7.80
CA ILE A 832 14.45 -27.21 7.52
C ILE A 832 14.63 -27.05 6.00
N LEU A 833 14.56 -28.14 5.24
CA LEU A 833 14.69 -28.09 3.79
C LEU A 833 13.53 -27.36 3.12
N SER A 834 12.32 -27.41 3.70
CA SER A 834 11.20 -26.59 3.24
C SER A 834 11.51 -25.09 3.35
N GLY A 835 12.14 -24.64 4.44
CA GLY A 835 12.61 -23.26 4.57
C GLY A 835 13.60 -22.86 3.45
N LEU A 836 14.52 -23.77 3.09
CA LEU A 836 15.43 -23.55 1.95
C LEU A 836 14.67 -23.48 0.61
N VAL A 837 13.68 -24.35 0.41
CA VAL A 837 12.81 -24.30 -0.79
C VAL A 837 12.06 -22.96 -0.85
N GLN A 838 11.51 -22.48 0.25
CA GLN A 838 10.82 -21.18 0.30
C GLN A 838 11.77 -20.03 -0.02
N TYR A 839 13.00 -20.06 0.51
CA TYR A 839 14.02 -19.07 0.14
C TYR A 839 14.34 -19.10 -1.35
N ILE A 840 14.50 -20.28 -1.96
CA ILE A 840 14.75 -20.42 -3.39
C ILE A 840 13.57 -19.92 -4.22
N VAL A 841 12.33 -20.29 -3.85
CA VAL A 841 11.10 -19.83 -4.51
C VAL A 841 11.02 -18.31 -4.47
N LYS A 842 11.26 -17.69 -3.32
CA LYS A 842 11.25 -16.23 -3.16
C LYS A 842 12.25 -15.53 -4.06
N VAL A 843 13.49 -16.03 -4.12
CA VAL A 843 14.60 -15.31 -4.79
C VAL A 843 14.70 -15.63 -6.29
N HIS A 844 14.28 -16.82 -6.74
CA HIS A 844 14.57 -17.31 -8.09
C HIS A 844 13.32 -17.59 -8.94
N THR A 845 12.11 -17.33 -8.44
CA THR A 845 10.88 -17.58 -9.19
C THR A 845 9.96 -16.35 -9.18
N SER A 846 9.14 -16.22 -10.22
CA SER A 846 8.08 -15.22 -10.32
C SER A 846 6.74 -15.74 -9.78
N LEU A 847 6.77 -16.75 -8.92
CA LEU A 847 5.56 -17.39 -8.40
C LEU A 847 4.82 -16.42 -7.48
N HIS A 848 3.51 -16.29 -7.69
CA HIS A 848 2.68 -15.36 -6.94
C HIS A 848 2.69 -15.66 -5.43
N LEU A 849 2.75 -14.61 -4.61
CA LEU A 849 2.94 -14.68 -3.16
C LEU A 849 1.92 -15.59 -2.43
N LEU A 850 0.66 -15.62 -2.89
CA LEU A 850 -0.40 -16.45 -2.32
C LEU A 850 -0.08 -17.96 -2.31
N LEU A 851 0.81 -18.42 -3.20
CA LEU A 851 1.20 -19.84 -3.27
C LEU A 851 2.33 -20.22 -2.30
N TYR A 852 2.89 -19.27 -1.54
CA TYR A 852 3.99 -19.58 -0.61
C TYR A 852 3.50 -20.49 0.53
N ALA A 853 2.30 -20.26 1.04
CA ALA A 853 1.65 -21.16 1.99
C ALA A 853 1.53 -22.59 1.43
N PHE A 854 1.12 -22.73 0.17
CA PHE A 854 1.00 -24.04 -0.49
C PHE A 854 2.35 -24.71 -0.69
N THR A 855 3.33 -24.02 -1.28
CA THR A 855 4.65 -24.59 -1.56
C THR A 855 5.41 -24.93 -0.27
N GLY A 856 5.28 -24.13 0.78
CA GLY A 856 5.84 -24.41 2.10
C GLY A 856 5.23 -25.66 2.72
N MET A 857 3.91 -25.75 2.74
CA MET A 857 3.18 -26.91 3.27
C MET A 857 3.51 -28.20 2.52
N VAL A 858 3.49 -28.16 1.18
CA VAL A 858 3.76 -29.33 0.34
C VAL A 858 5.22 -29.77 0.44
N SER A 859 6.17 -28.84 0.39
CA SER A 859 7.61 -29.18 0.50
C SER A 859 7.94 -29.79 1.86
N ALA A 860 7.45 -29.23 2.97
CA ALA A 860 7.66 -29.79 4.30
C ALA A 860 7.07 -31.20 4.44
N PHE A 861 5.86 -31.42 3.90
CA PHE A 861 5.22 -32.74 3.90
C PHE A 861 6.03 -33.76 3.08
N LEU A 862 6.34 -33.44 1.81
CA LEU A 862 7.00 -34.37 0.89
C LEU A 862 8.43 -34.70 1.31
N LEU A 863 9.23 -33.68 1.63
CA LEU A 863 10.60 -33.88 2.08
C LEU A 863 10.62 -34.59 3.43
N GLY A 864 9.72 -34.22 4.35
CA GLY A 864 9.62 -34.89 5.64
C GLY A 864 9.26 -36.38 5.51
N TYR A 865 8.35 -36.72 4.59
CA TYR A 865 8.02 -38.10 4.27
C TYR A 865 9.20 -38.84 3.64
N LEU A 866 9.84 -38.26 2.62
CA LEU A 866 10.99 -38.86 1.93
C LEU A 866 12.14 -39.15 2.89
N PHE A 867 12.57 -38.17 3.68
CA PHE A 867 13.66 -38.36 4.64
C PHE A 867 13.28 -39.30 5.79
N SER A 868 11.98 -39.43 6.12
CA SER A 868 11.54 -40.45 7.07
C SER A 868 11.68 -41.88 6.53
N LEU A 869 11.67 -42.07 5.21
CA LEU A 869 11.96 -43.38 4.60
C LEU A 869 13.46 -43.66 4.55
N LEU A 870 14.28 -42.62 4.38
CA LEU A 870 15.75 -42.74 4.25
C LEU A 870 16.46 -42.83 5.60
N ILE A 871 15.96 -42.15 6.62
CA ILE A 871 16.59 -42.10 7.95
C ILE A 871 15.94 -43.17 8.83
N PRO A 872 16.65 -44.27 9.15
CA PRO A 872 16.13 -45.30 10.05
C PRO A 872 16.01 -44.74 11.47
N ASP A 873 14.80 -44.82 12.01
CA ASP A 873 14.49 -44.36 13.36
C ASP A 873 14.60 -45.51 14.38
N LYS A 874 15.38 -45.29 15.44
CA LYS A 874 15.66 -46.26 16.51
C LYS A 874 14.49 -46.42 17.49
N ALA A 875 13.48 -45.53 17.48
CA ALA A 875 12.38 -45.52 18.45
C ALA A 875 11.04 -46.01 17.85
N HIS A 876 10.84 -47.33 17.78
CA HIS A 876 9.66 -47.94 17.16
C HIS A 876 8.30 -47.70 17.87
N ARG A 877 8.27 -47.32 19.16
CA ARG A 877 7.06 -47.45 20.01
C ARG A 877 6.02 -46.32 19.96
N LYS A 878 6.27 -45.17 19.31
CA LYS A 878 5.33 -44.01 19.30
C LYS A 878 4.72 -43.65 17.92
N ARG A 879 4.92 -44.48 16.89
CA ARG A 879 4.61 -44.17 15.48
C ARG A 879 3.13 -44.12 15.10
N GLU A 880 2.24 -44.48 16.00
CA GLU A 880 0.89 -44.87 15.64
C GLU A 880 -0.17 -43.82 16.00
N LEU A 881 0.21 -42.66 16.55
CA LEU A 881 -0.72 -41.56 16.86
C LEU A 881 -1.11 -40.76 15.59
N THR A 882 -1.79 -41.44 14.66
CA THR A 882 -2.34 -40.88 13.42
C THR A 882 -3.86 -40.68 13.55
N TYR A 883 -4.46 -39.89 12.67
CA TYR A 883 -5.92 -39.69 12.61
C TYR A 883 -6.69 -41.02 12.63
N THR A 884 -6.29 -41.96 11.75
CA THR A 884 -6.92 -43.27 11.66
C THR A 884 -6.90 -44.00 12.99
N ARG A 885 -5.79 -44.02 13.73
CA ARG A 885 -5.77 -44.73 15.00
C ARG A 885 -6.60 -44.03 16.09
N LEU A 886 -6.41 -42.72 16.23
CA LEU A 886 -7.07 -41.95 17.29
C LEU A 886 -8.60 -41.88 17.11
N VAL A 887 -9.08 -41.98 15.87
CA VAL A 887 -10.50 -41.79 15.54
C VAL A 887 -11.23 -43.09 15.16
N SER A 888 -10.58 -44.07 14.53
CA SER A 888 -11.24 -45.29 14.04
C SER A 888 -11.14 -46.52 14.96
N GLU A 889 -10.15 -46.61 15.85
CA GLU A 889 -10.16 -47.61 16.92
C GLU A 889 -11.10 -47.10 18.03
N LYS A 890 -12.33 -47.64 18.11
CA LYS A 890 -13.19 -47.49 19.29
C LYS A 890 -12.33 -47.77 20.53
N VAL A 891 -12.27 -46.80 21.43
CA VAL A 891 -11.58 -46.90 22.72
C VAL A 891 -12.12 -48.11 23.50
N GLU A 892 -11.44 -49.24 23.38
CA GLU A 892 -11.37 -50.27 24.41
C GLU A 892 -9.94 -50.24 24.94
N ASN A 893 -9.75 -49.41 25.98
CA ASN A 893 -8.65 -49.42 26.94
C ASN A 893 -7.20 -49.29 26.42
N GLU A 894 -6.37 -48.67 27.26
CA GLU A 894 -4.90 -48.58 27.15
C GLU A 894 -4.31 -47.50 26.22
N ILE A 895 -4.45 -46.24 26.62
CA ILE A 895 -3.29 -45.33 26.56
C ILE A 895 -2.86 -45.11 28.01
N PRO A 896 -1.70 -45.66 28.45
CA PRO A 896 -1.24 -45.43 29.81
C PRO A 896 -0.88 -43.95 29.95
N VAL A 897 -1.72 -43.23 30.68
CA VAL A 897 -1.40 -41.93 31.24
C VAL A 897 -0.32 -42.17 32.29
N ASN A 898 0.95 -41.98 31.91
CA ASN A 898 2.02 -41.94 32.89
C ASN A 898 1.80 -40.73 33.80
N LYS A 899 1.79 -41.01 35.11
CA LYS A 899 1.89 -40.04 36.20
C LYS A 899 3.20 -39.26 36.13
#